data_AF-A0A1U7TSR8-F1
#
_entry.id   AF-A0A1U7TSR8-F1
#
_cell.length_a   1.000
_cell.length_b   1.000
_cell.length_c   1.000
_cell.angle_alpha   90.00
_cell.angle_beta   90.00
_cell.angle_gamma   90.00
#
_symmetry.space_group_name_H-M   'P 1'
#
loop_
_entity.id
_entity.type
_entity.pdbx_description
1 polymer ?
#
loop_
_entity_poly.entity_id
_entity_poly.type
_entity_poly.pdbx_seq_one_letter_code
_entity_poly.pdbx_strand_id
1 'polypeptide(L)'
;MRGALLVAITVINNSSNSSERVFSARLSSRSHGWGRSRRRAGLDPKLALPAVAADLVGASPDAAELEIAKRRGSSPPRGGADWAIAGPRETGHPGCNPFPSFGDSRGCRRPRRWFPASPAPLRGVGARAFPGQKVWDPERFGARRSPSAPTRPWTEEEQKPRDIGKGEVGTPERQGRVLVGAPKADSKYSTSVKSPGAVFKCRVHTNPDRRCTELDMARGKSRGTPCGKTCREDRDDEWMGVSLARQPKADGRVLACAHRWKNIYYETDHILPHGFCYIIPSNLQAKGRTLIPCYEEYKKKYGEEHGSCQAGIAGFFMEELVVMGAPGSFYWAGTVKVLNLTDNTYFKLNDEAIMNRRYTYLGYAVTAGHFSHSSTTDVVGGAPQDEGIGKVYIFRADRRSGTLIKIFQASGKKMGSYFGSSLCAVDLNRDGLSDLLVGAPMFSEIRDEGQVTVYINRGNGALEEQLALTGDCAYNAHFGESIASLDDLDDDGFPDVAIGAPKEDDFAGAVYIYHGDASGIVPQYSMKLSGRKINPVLRMFGQSISGGIDMDGNGYPDVTVGAFMSDSVVLLRARPVITLDVSIFLPGSINITAPQCHDGQQAVNCLNITACFRFHGKHVPGEIGLNYVLTADVAKKEKGQLPRVYFVLLGETAGQVSEKLQLTHMEEMCRHYVAHVKDGMPRRSGAGIIHVSDQRQAGYFLSSSPEGESQLAAKLGVAANHFATTSFRLLPP
;
A
#
# COMPACT_ATOMS: atom_id res chain seq x y z
N MET A 1 3.57 41.89 21.62
CA MET A 1 2.97 41.33 20.39
C MET A 1 3.37 39.86 20.30
N ARG A 2 2.46 38.93 20.01
CA ARG A 2 2.81 37.52 19.76
C ARG A 2 2.86 37.30 18.25
N GLY A 3 4.06 37.19 17.68
CA GLY A 3 4.22 36.75 16.29
C GLY A 3 4.24 35.23 16.25
N ALA A 4 3.30 34.62 15.54
CA ALA A 4 3.46 33.25 15.07
C ALA A 4 4.47 33.25 13.91
N LEU A 5 5.30 32.22 13.81
CA LEU A 5 6.21 32.04 12.68
C LEU A 5 6.01 30.65 12.11
N LEU A 6 5.83 30.57 10.78
CA LEU A 6 5.74 29.30 10.07
C LEU A 6 7.10 28.60 10.10
N VAL A 7 7.08 27.28 10.29
CA VAL A 7 8.17 26.42 9.83
C VAL A 7 7.86 26.04 8.39
N ALA A 8 8.66 26.52 7.45
CA ALA A 8 8.60 26.09 6.05
C ALA A 8 9.66 24.99 5.83
N ILE A 9 9.21 23.80 5.45
CA ILE A 9 10.09 22.69 5.08
C ILE A 9 10.26 22.72 3.55
N THR A 10 11.44 23.10 3.08
CA THR A 10 11.75 23.16 1.64
C THR A 10 12.66 21.99 1.26
N VAL A 11 12.07 20.90 0.77
CA VAL A 11 12.84 19.76 0.24
C VAL A 11 13.34 20.11 -1.16
N ILE A 12 14.58 20.62 -1.26
CA ILE A 12 15.25 20.85 -2.54
C ILE A 12 15.75 19.51 -3.09
N ASN A 13 14.87 18.80 -3.80
CA ASN A 13 15.24 17.57 -4.49
C ASN A 13 16.06 17.90 -5.74
N ASN A 14 17.35 17.56 -5.74
CA ASN A 14 18.31 18.09 -6.72
C ASN A 14 18.34 17.28 -8.03
N SER A 15 17.18 17.14 -8.68
CA SER A 15 17.02 16.54 -10.01
C SER A 15 16.62 17.62 -11.03
N SER A 16 17.42 17.77 -12.08
CA SER A 16 17.29 18.89 -13.02
C SER A 16 16.17 18.69 -14.03
N ASN A 17 14.96 19.19 -13.75
CA ASN A 17 14.20 19.97 -14.73
C ASN A 17 13.05 20.80 -14.13
N SER A 18 12.66 21.84 -14.87
CA SER A 18 11.78 22.93 -14.41
C SER A 18 10.28 22.60 -14.38
N SER A 19 9.58 23.00 -13.30
CA SER A 19 8.66 24.16 -13.35
C SER A 19 8.00 24.44 -11.98
N GLU A 20 7.96 25.70 -11.54
CA GLU A 20 7.27 26.11 -10.31
C GLU A 20 5.83 26.59 -10.57
N ARG A 21 4.89 26.25 -9.67
CA ARG A 21 3.65 26.99 -9.43
C ARG A 21 3.32 26.97 -7.95
N VAL A 22 2.87 28.10 -7.40
CA VAL A 22 2.53 28.27 -5.98
C VAL A 22 1.03 28.52 -5.85
N PHE A 23 0.38 27.83 -4.92
CA PHE A 23 -0.95 28.16 -4.41
C PHE A 23 -0.92 28.29 -2.89
N SER A 24 -1.89 29.02 -2.33
CA SER A 24 -1.91 29.42 -0.92
C SER A 24 -3.29 29.17 -0.29
N ALA A 25 -3.30 28.67 0.94
CA ALA A 25 -4.50 28.46 1.74
C ALA A 25 -4.34 29.10 3.13
N ARG A 26 -5.47 29.53 3.73
CA ARG A 26 -5.54 30.09 5.08
C ARG A 26 -6.50 29.28 5.94
N LEU A 27 -6.13 29.07 7.20
CA LEU A 27 -7.04 28.72 8.29
C LEU A 27 -6.67 29.53 9.55
N SER A 28 -7.59 29.64 10.51
CA SER A 28 -7.44 30.53 11.67
C SER A 28 -8.00 29.92 12.95
N SER A 29 -7.39 30.23 14.10
CA SER A 29 -7.84 29.80 15.42
C SER A 29 -7.94 30.98 16.40
N ARG A 30 -9.05 31.09 17.12
CA ARG A 30 -9.22 32.03 18.26
C ARG A 30 -8.66 31.42 19.55
N SER A 31 -8.14 32.26 20.44
CA SER A 31 -7.63 31.87 21.76
C SER A 31 -8.59 32.25 22.90
N HIS A 32 -8.86 31.32 23.81
CA HIS A 32 -9.33 31.66 25.16
C HIS A 32 -8.14 31.90 26.10
N GLY A 33 -8.32 32.79 27.08
CA GLY A 33 -7.33 33.09 28.12
C GLY A 33 -7.93 32.98 29.51
N TRP A 34 -7.10 32.59 30.49
CA TRP A 34 -7.46 32.52 31.90
C TRP A 34 -7.05 33.78 32.67
N GLY A 35 -7.89 34.23 33.61
CA GLY A 35 -7.59 35.26 34.60
C GLY A 35 -7.95 34.78 36.00
N ARG A 36 -7.04 34.95 36.97
CA ARG A 36 -7.24 34.55 38.38
C ARG A 36 -7.83 35.68 39.21
N SER A 37 -8.74 35.34 40.13
CA SER A 37 -8.89 36.07 41.41
C SER A 37 -9.33 35.10 42.52
N ARG A 38 -9.24 35.53 43.79
CA ARG A 38 -9.55 34.74 45.00
C ARG A 38 -10.70 35.39 45.78
N ARG A 39 -11.61 34.58 46.35
CA ARG A 39 -11.96 34.55 47.80
C ARG A 39 -13.03 33.48 48.13
N ARG A 40 -13.30 33.32 49.44
CA ARG A 40 -13.95 32.19 50.12
C ARG A 40 -15.49 32.22 50.09
N ALA A 41 -16.08 31.05 50.41
CA ALA A 41 -17.48 30.78 50.79
C ALA A 41 -18.54 30.97 49.69
N GLY A 42 -19.66 30.24 49.69
CA GLY A 42 -20.05 29.10 50.53
C GLY A 42 -21.56 28.83 50.46
N LEU A 43 -22.00 27.62 50.84
CA LEU A 43 -23.39 27.13 50.92
C LEU A 43 -24.16 26.91 49.59
N ASP A 44 -24.61 25.65 49.42
CA ASP A 44 -25.84 25.20 48.75
C ASP A 44 -27.11 25.75 49.47
N PRO A 45 -28.38 25.63 48.97
CA PRO A 45 -28.86 24.74 47.88
C PRO A 45 -29.98 25.28 46.92
N LYS A 46 -30.37 24.41 45.94
CA LYS A 46 -31.76 24.11 45.46
C LYS A 46 -32.58 25.07 44.53
N LEU A 47 -33.02 24.44 43.42
CA LEU A 47 -34.35 24.46 42.77
C LEU A 47 -34.82 25.60 41.82
N ALA A 48 -35.74 25.17 40.92
CA ALA A 48 -36.81 25.88 40.21
C ALA A 48 -36.60 26.39 38.76
N LEU A 49 -37.21 25.65 37.82
CA LEU A 49 -37.92 26.16 36.61
C LEU A 49 -39.19 26.95 37.06
N PRO A 50 -39.86 27.80 36.22
CA PRO A 50 -40.08 27.58 34.78
C PRO A 50 -40.21 28.79 33.81
N ALA A 51 -40.11 28.48 32.51
CA ALA A 51 -40.94 28.87 31.33
C ALA A 51 -41.54 30.29 31.08
N VAL A 52 -42.02 30.45 29.83
CA VAL A 52 -43.00 31.43 29.27
C VAL A 52 -42.45 32.63 28.48
N ALA A 53 -42.13 32.36 27.21
CA ALA A 53 -42.75 32.91 25.98
C ALA A 53 -42.67 34.41 25.57
N ALA A 54 -42.92 34.60 24.27
CA ALA A 54 -43.30 35.82 23.52
C ALA A 54 -42.22 36.92 23.32
N ASP A 55 -42.33 37.80 22.31
CA ASP A 55 -42.67 37.66 20.87
C ASP A 55 -42.44 39.04 20.19
N LEU A 56 -42.62 39.14 18.85
CA LEU A 56 -42.68 40.39 18.05
C LEU A 56 -41.36 41.21 17.94
N VAL A 57 -40.73 41.43 16.77
CA VAL A 57 -41.13 42.19 15.55
C VAL A 57 -40.95 43.72 15.69
N GLY A 58 -40.12 44.34 14.82
CA GLY A 58 -40.01 45.80 14.73
C GLY A 58 -38.87 46.39 13.85
N ALA A 59 -39.12 46.50 12.54
CA ALA A 59 -38.65 47.52 11.57
C ALA A 59 -37.16 47.96 11.42
N SER A 60 -36.77 48.18 10.15
CA SER A 60 -35.63 49.00 9.69
C SER A 60 -36.03 50.50 9.54
N PRO A 61 -35.09 51.43 9.24
CA PRO A 61 -34.90 51.84 7.83
C PRO A 61 -33.48 52.31 7.41
N ASP A 62 -33.21 52.25 6.09
CA ASP A 62 -32.65 53.26 5.14
C ASP A 62 -31.81 54.46 5.67
N ALA A 63 -30.72 54.94 5.02
CA ALA A 63 -29.97 54.56 3.80
C ALA A 63 -28.46 55.01 3.91
N ALA A 64 -27.65 55.55 2.97
CA ALA A 64 -27.81 56.11 1.60
C ALA A 64 -26.48 56.20 0.78
N GLU A 65 -26.61 56.82 -0.40
CA GLU A 65 -25.68 57.44 -1.41
C GLU A 65 -24.26 57.93 -0.95
N LEU A 66 -23.20 58.07 -1.78
CA LEU A 66 -22.89 57.91 -3.24
C LEU A 66 -21.32 57.69 -3.38
N GLU A 67 -20.54 57.78 -4.47
CA GLU A 67 -20.68 58.18 -5.90
C GLU A 67 -19.65 57.45 -6.82
N ILE A 68 -19.84 57.56 -8.15
CA ILE A 68 -18.88 57.71 -9.30
C ILE A 68 -17.35 57.54 -9.03
N ALA A 69 -16.57 56.78 -9.82
CA ALA A 69 -16.37 56.87 -11.29
C ALA A 69 -15.62 55.64 -11.92
N LYS A 70 -15.29 55.48 -13.23
CA LYS A 70 -15.90 55.76 -14.57
C LYS A 70 -14.99 55.14 -15.70
N ARG A 71 -15.51 54.24 -16.58
CA ARG A 71 -15.08 53.92 -17.99
C ARG A 71 -13.85 52.99 -18.23
N ARG A 72 -13.72 52.23 -19.36
CA ARG A 72 -14.50 52.16 -20.64
C ARG A 72 -14.37 50.83 -21.44
N GLY A 73 -15.48 50.35 -22.04
CA GLY A 73 -15.57 49.59 -23.31
C GLY A 73 -15.27 48.07 -23.31
N SER A 74 -15.89 47.22 -24.15
CA SER A 74 -17.04 47.37 -25.08
C SER A 74 -17.65 45.99 -25.43
N SER A 75 -18.85 45.95 -26.05
CA SER A 75 -19.74 44.78 -26.26
C SER A 75 -20.22 44.69 -27.73
N PRO A 76 -21.31 43.98 -28.16
CA PRO A 76 -22.10 42.84 -27.63
C PRO A 76 -22.28 41.76 -28.78
N PRO A 77 -23.44 41.10 -29.04
CA PRO A 77 -24.57 40.53 -28.25
C PRO A 77 -24.62 38.97 -28.40
N ARG A 78 -25.65 38.14 -28.13
CA ARG A 78 -27.09 38.18 -27.70
C ARG A 78 -27.30 37.08 -26.61
N GLY A 79 -28.43 36.80 -25.94
CA GLY A 79 -29.82 37.28 -26.01
C GLY A 79 -30.77 36.31 -26.75
N GLY A 80 -31.78 35.66 -26.13
CA GLY A 80 -32.21 35.65 -24.72
C GLY A 80 -33.54 34.87 -24.50
N ALA A 81 -34.18 35.05 -23.31
CA ALA A 81 -35.58 34.71 -22.95
C ALA A 81 -36.03 33.21 -22.93
N ASP A 82 -36.93 32.72 -22.05
CA ASP A 82 -37.61 33.33 -20.88
C ASP A 82 -38.15 32.29 -19.84
N TRP A 83 -38.69 32.85 -18.75
CA TRP A 83 -39.51 32.39 -17.61
C TRP A 83 -40.69 31.42 -17.95
N ALA A 84 -41.41 30.75 -17.02
CA ALA A 84 -41.19 30.31 -15.63
C ALA A 84 -42.34 29.37 -15.13
N ILE A 85 -42.04 28.54 -14.11
CA ILE A 85 -42.90 27.89 -13.07
C ILE A 85 -44.43 27.76 -13.28
N ALA A 86 -44.97 26.53 -13.37
CA ALA A 86 -46.10 25.99 -12.55
C ALA A 86 -46.50 24.54 -12.93
N GLY A 87 -47.12 23.80 -11.98
CA GLY A 87 -47.93 22.59 -12.22
C GLY A 87 -49.34 22.77 -11.60
N PRO A 88 -50.14 21.71 -11.29
CA PRO A 88 -49.88 20.27 -11.35
C PRO A 88 -51.07 19.40 -11.91
N ARG A 89 -51.05 18.08 -11.60
CA ARG A 89 -52.15 17.07 -11.56
C ARG A 89 -52.54 16.19 -12.79
N GLU A 90 -52.27 14.89 -12.59
CA GLU A 90 -53.22 13.73 -12.57
C GLU A 90 -53.73 13.01 -13.86
N THR A 91 -53.85 11.67 -13.71
CA THR A 91 -54.53 10.64 -14.55
C THR A 91 -53.89 10.20 -15.88
N GLY A 92 -54.10 8.92 -16.28
CA GLY A 92 -53.93 8.47 -17.68
C GLY A 92 -53.04 7.25 -17.99
N HIS A 93 -53.39 6.05 -17.52
CA HIS A 93 -53.13 4.78 -18.24
C HIS A 93 -54.44 4.36 -18.96
N PRO A 94 -54.47 3.45 -19.96
CA PRO A 94 -53.41 2.53 -20.42
C PRO A 94 -53.22 2.39 -21.96
N GLY A 95 -52.20 1.62 -22.38
CA GLY A 95 -52.40 0.54 -23.37
C GLY A 95 -51.94 0.70 -24.83
N CYS A 96 -51.78 -0.48 -25.47
CA CYS A 96 -51.75 -0.79 -26.91
C CYS A 96 -50.49 -0.46 -27.77
N ASN A 97 -49.76 -1.54 -28.10
CA ASN A 97 -49.02 -1.76 -29.36
C ASN A 97 -49.90 -1.46 -30.61
N PRO A 98 -49.31 -1.09 -31.78
CA PRO A 98 -48.82 -2.11 -32.71
C PRO A 98 -47.54 -1.76 -33.53
N PHE A 99 -46.96 -2.80 -34.14
CA PHE A 99 -46.04 -2.69 -35.29
C PHE A 99 -46.74 -2.05 -36.51
N PRO A 100 -45.95 -1.49 -37.46
CA PRO A 100 -45.91 -2.15 -38.77
C PRO A 100 -44.49 -2.29 -39.37
N SER A 101 -44.37 -3.05 -40.46
CA SER A 101 -43.11 -3.44 -41.11
C SER A 101 -43.10 -3.22 -42.62
N PHE A 102 -42.07 -2.53 -43.14
CA PHE A 102 -41.53 -2.57 -44.52
C PHE A 102 -40.04 -2.16 -44.41
N GLY A 103 -39.07 -2.54 -45.25
CA GLY A 103 -39.08 -2.81 -46.70
C GLY A 103 -38.67 -1.52 -47.45
N ASP A 104 -37.57 -1.42 -48.21
CA ASP A 104 -36.56 -2.40 -48.64
C ASP A 104 -35.19 -1.69 -48.93
N SER A 105 -34.18 -2.47 -49.30
CA SER A 105 -32.75 -2.23 -49.47
C SER A 105 -32.25 -1.06 -50.36
N ARG A 106 -31.18 -0.39 -49.90
CA ARG A 106 -29.82 -0.55 -50.47
C ARG A 106 -28.68 0.18 -49.73
N GLY A 107 -27.60 -0.57 -49.43
CA GLY A 107 -26.22 -0.12 -49.61
C GLY A 107 -25.51 0.75 -48.55
N CYS A 108 -24.74 0.12 -47.66
CA CYS A 108 -23.50 0.73 -47.14
C CYS A 108 -22.44 -0.32 -46.76
N ARG A 109 -21.15 0.05 -46.74
CA ARG A 109 -19.99 -0.87 -46.56
C ARG A 109 -19.47 -0.88 -45.12
N ARG A 110 -18.97 -2.04 -44.65
CA ARG A 110 -18.26 -2.19 -43.36
C ARG A 110 -16.81 -1.68 -43.42
N PRO A 111 -16.33 -0.89 -42.43
CA PRO A 111 -14.93 -0.92 -41.97
C PRO A 111 -14.80 -2.06 -40.93
N ARG A 112 -14.04 -3.13 -41.21
CA ARG A 112 -12.57 -3.27 -41.02
C ARG A 112 -12.08 -3.13 -39.56
N ARG A 113 -11.93 -4.28 -38.89
CA ARG A 113 -11.04 -4.45 -37.72
C ARG A 113 -9.57 -4.31 -38.16
N TRP A 114 -8.70 -3.95 -37.21
CA TRP A 114 -7.24 -4.09 -37.35
C TRP A 114 -6.72 -5.12 -36.33
N PHE A 115 -5.71 -5.88 -36.75
CA PHE A 115 -4.87 -6.75 -35.93
C PHE A 115 -3.40 -6.48 -36.31
N PRO A 116 -2.45 -6.38 -35.37
CA PRO A 116 -1.03 -6.58 -35.65
C PRO A 116 -0.76 -8.07 -35.90
N ALA A 117 0.27 -8.40 -36.69
CA ALA A 117 0.59 -9.77 -37.07
C ALA A 117 1.90 -10.28 -36.46
N SER A 118 1.97 -11.59 -36.21
CA SER A 118 3.22 -12.29 -35.90
C SER A 118 3.97 -12.69 -37.19
N PRO A 119 5.30 -12.65 -37.23
CA PRO A 119 6.08 -13.14 -38.37
C PRO A 119 6.23 -14.66 -38.35
N ALA A 120 6.30 -15.28 -39.54
CA ALA A 120 6.68 -16.67 -39.76
C ALA A 120 7.65 -16.75 -40.95
N PRO A 121 8.62 -17.70 -40.97
CA PRO A 121 9.75 -17.65 -41.91
C PRO A 121 9.44 -18.21 -43.31
N LEU A 122 10.21 -17.74 -44.29
CA LEU A 122 10.17 -18.19 -45.68
C LEU A 122 10.81 -19.58 -45.87
N ARG A 123 10.34 -20.32 -46.89
CA ARG A 123 11.00 -21.53 -47.42
C ARG A 123 11.49 -21.30 -48.85
N GLY A 124 12.63 -21.89 -49.18
CA GLY A 124 13.16 -21.99 -50.55
C GLY A 124 13.31 -23.44 -51.02
N VAL A 125 13.17 -23.65 -52.33
CA VAL A 125 13.37 -24.89 -53.10
C VAL A 125 14.84 -25.39 -52.98
N GLY A 126 15.21 -26.68 -53.06
CA GLY A 126 14.45 -27.94 -53.23
C GLY A 126 15.16 -28.92 -54.19
N ALA A 127 15.32 -30.21 -53.83
CA ALA A 127 15.97 -31.24 -54.66
C ALA A 127 15.47 -32.69 -54.33
N ARG A 128 15.81 -33.68 -55.16
CA ARG A 128 15.26 -35.06 -55.17
C ARG A 128 16.21 -36.12 -54.56
N ALA A 129 15.65 -37.15 -53.90
CA ALA A 129 16.04 -38.58 -54.05
C ALA A 129 15.05 -39.54 -53.32
N PHE A 130 14.98 -40.80 -53.76
CA PHE A 130 14.27 -41.96 -53.16
C PHE A 130 15.34 -43.08 -52.87
N PRO A 131 15.00 -44.28 -52.34
CA PRO A 131 14.59 -44.57 -50.97
C PRO A 131 15.43 -45.71 -50.32
N GLY A 132 15.13 -46.12 -49.08
CA GLY A 132 15.73 -47.32 -48.43
C GLY A 132 14.82 -47.95 -47.37
N GLN A 133 14.76 -49.28 -47.32
CA GLN A 133 13.87 -50.07 -46.44
C GLN A 133 14.63 -50.87 -45.35
N LYS A 134 13.84 -51.49 -44.45
CA LYS A 134 14.13 -52.49 -43.39
C LYS A 134 14.24 -51.85 -41.99
N VAL A 135 13.34 -52.07 -41.02
CA VAL A 135 12.61 -53.29 -40.56
C VAL A 135 13.55 -54.35 -40.00
N TRP A 136 13.54 -54.54 -38.67
CA TRP A 136 13.20 -55.80 -37.95
C TRP A 136 13.43 -55.58 -36.43
N ASP A 137 12.41 -55.95 -35.63
CA ASP A 137 12.46 -56.27 -34.19
C ASP A 137 12.87 -57.79 -34.06
N PRO A 138 12.83 -58.56 -32.94
CA PRO A 138 12.39 -58.29 -31.55
C PRO A 138 13.20 -58.99 -30.40
N GLU A 139 12.62 -58.94 -29.18
CA GLU A 139 12.57 -59.98 -28.11
C GLU A 139 13.70 -60.24 -27.06
N ARG A 140 13.33 -59.94 -25.80
CA ARG A 140 13.26 -60.81 -24.58
C ARG A 140 14.46 -61.07 -23.63
N PHE A 141 14.04 -61.50 -22.43
CA PHE A 141 14.76 -61.96 -21.21
C PHE A 141 15.53 -60.89 -20.41
N GLY A 142 15.63 -61.00 -19.07
CA GLY A 142 14.89 -61.89 -18.15
C GLY A 142 15.54 -62.10 -16.76
N ALA A 143 14.70 -62.16 -15.72
CA ALA A 143 14.99 -62.60 -14.33
C ALA A 143 15.75 -61.66 -13.36
N ARG A 144 15.73 -62.04 -12.07
CA ARG A 144 16.15 -61.29 -10.86
C ARG A 144 17.17 -62.11 -10.05
N ARG A 145 18.03 -61.47 -9.24
CA ARG A 145 18.15 -61.64 -7.76
C ARG A 145 19.48 -61.12 -7.16
N SER A 146 19.39 -60.53 -5.96
CA SER A 146 20.45 -60.37 -4.94
C SER A 146 20.60 -61.67 -4.10
N PRO A 147 21.62 -61.88 -3.20
CA PRO A 147 21.85 -61.05 -2.00
C PRO A 147 23.28 -61.03 -1.35
N SER A 148 23.36 -60.36 -0.18
CA SER A 148 24.25 -60.61 0.99
C SER A 148 25.77 -60.29 0.97
N ALA A 149 26.26 -59.83 2.15
CA ALA A 149 27.67 -59.65 2.56
C ALA A 149 28.08 -60.78 3.57
N PRO A 150 29.27 -60.84 4.23
CA PRO A 150 29.72 -59.87 5.27
C PRO A 150 31.28 -59.73 5.50
N THR A 151 31.67 -59.15 6.66
CA THR A 151 32.97 -59.20 7.41
C THR A 151 33.98 -58.03 7.35
N ARG A 152 34.81 -57.92 8.42
CA ARG A 152 35.90 -56.94 8.75
C ARG A 152 37.08 -57.68 9.43
N PRO A 153 38.32 -57.15 9.40
CA PRO A 153 38.95 -56.48 10.57
C PRO A 153 39.50 -55.06 10.19
N TRP A 154 39.68 -54.06 11.08
CA TRP A 154 40.65 -53.87 12.21
C TRP A 154 42.13 -53.90 11.79
N THR A 155 43.02 -53.01 12.26
CA THR A 155 42.93 -51.72 13.03
C THR A 155 43.23 -50.53 12.07
N GLU A 156 43.57 -49.26 12.37
CA GLU A 156 43.81 -48.34 13.54
C GLU A 156 43.05 -47.01 13.19
N GLU A 157 42.83 -45.94 13.99
CA GLU A 157 43.31 -45.33 15.25
C GLU A 157 44.56 -44.41 15.24
N GLU A 158 44.30 -43.09 15.06
CA GLU A 158 45.05 -41.97 15.67
C GLU A 158 44.03 -40.96 16.25
N GLN A 159 44.39 -40.19 17.30
CA GLN A 159 43.40 -39.72 18.29
C GLN A 159 42.94 -38.25 18.16
N LYS A 160 41.67 -38.03 18.50
CA LYS A 160 40.98 -36.74 18.53
C LYS A 160 41.01 -36.13 19.94
N PRO A 161 41.20 -34.81 20.11
CA PRO A 161 40.73 -34.11 21.30
C PRO A 161 39.21 -34.26 21.42
N ARG A 162 38.69 -34.35 22.65
CA ARG A 162 37.25 -34.36 22.94
C ARG A 162 36.85 -33.02 23.53
N ASP A 163 35.93 -32.32 22.86
CA ASP A 163 35.11 -31.29 23.50
C ASP A 163 33.67 -31.80 23.66
N ILE A 164 33.10 -31.58 24.84
CA ILE A 164 31.76 -32.05 25.22
C ILE A 164 30.79 -30.88 25.10
N GLY A 165 30.50 -30.50 23.85
CA GLY A 165 29.40 -29.59 23.52
C GLY A 165 28.07 -30.34 23.55
N LYS A 166 27.10 -29.86 24.34
CA LYS A 166 25.73 -30.38 24.28
C LYS A 166 25.14 -30.04 22.90
N GLY A 167 24.46 -31.01 22.28
CA GLY A 167 23.71 -30.74 21.05
C GLY A 167 22.51 -29.85 21.35
N GLU A 168 22.65 -28.55 21.15
CA GLU A 168 21.50 -27.66 21.00
C GLU A 168 20.70 -28.13 19.79
N VAL A 169 19.39 -28.29 19.96
CA VAL A 169 18.49 -28.59 18.84
C VAL A 169 18.44 -27.34 17.97
N GLY A 170 19.18 -27.37 16.87
CA GLY A 170 19.25 -26.25 15.93
C GLY A 170 17.85 -25.75 15.59
N THR A 171 17.61 -24.46 15.83
CA THR A 171 16.35 -23.82 15.51
C THR A 171 16.04 -24.04 14.03
N PRO A 172 14.77 -24.32 13.66
CA PRO A 172 14.44 -24.61 12.28
C PRO A 172 14.73 -23.38 11.42
N GLU A 173 15.76 -23.49 10.58
CA GLU A 173 16.20 -22.48 9.61
C GLU A 173 14.98 -21.87 8.92
N ARG A 174 14.81 -20.54 9.02
CA ARG A 174 13.63 -19.84 8.48
C ARG A 174 13.63 -19.96 6.96
N GLN A 175 12.93 -20.96 6.42
CA GLN A 175 12.84 -21.17 4.97
C GLN A 175 11.86 -20.19 4.32
N GLY A 176 12.29 -18.93 4.15
CA GLY A 176 11.59 -17.90 3.39
C GLY A 176 11.19 -18.39 2.00
N ARG A 177 9.92 -18.21 1.64
CA ARG A 177 9.33 -18.72 0.39
C ARG A 177 8.29 -17.75 -0.15
N VAL A 178 8.46 -17.38 -1.42
CA VAL A 178 7.46 -16.62 -2.18
C VAL A 178 6.53 -17.60 -2.87
N LEU A 179 5.22 -17.33 -2.83
CA LEU A 179 4.20 -18.04 -3.59
C LEU A 179 3.69 -17.17 -4.73
N VAL A 180 3.57 -17.73 -5.93
CA VAL A 180 3.19 -17.00 -7.15
C VAL A 180 2.03 -17.71 -7.83
N GLY A 181 0.94 -17.00 -8.10
CA GLY A 181 -0.17 -17.49 -8.89
C GLY A 181 0.08 -17.25 -10.37
N ALA A 182 -0.15 -18.27 -11.20
CA ALA A 182 -0.02 -18.21 -12.66
C ALA A 182 -1.32 -18.71 -13.31
N PRO A 183 -2.37 -17.88 -13.45
CA PRO A 183 -3.73 -18.33 -13.78
C PRO A 183 -3.90 -18.95 -15.18
N LYS A 184 -2.90 -18.84 -16.06
CA LYS A 184 -2.91 -19.40 -17.42
C LYS A 184 -1.83 -20.47 -17.64
N ALA A 185 -1.09 -20.86 -16.60
CA ALA A 185 -0.09 -21.91 -16.72
C ALA A 185 -0.75 -23.27 -17.00
N ASP A 186 -0.12 -24.06 -17.89
CA ASP A 186 -0.38 -25.48 -17.97
C ASP A 186 0.28 -26.19 -16.78
N SER A 187 -0.41 -27.19 -16.20
CA SER A 187 0.03 -27.86 -14.97
C SER A 187 0.69 -29.21 -15.27
N LYS A 188 1.90 -29.45 -14.73
CA LYS A 188 2.58 -30.75 -14.87
C LYS A 188 1.86 -31.86 -14.06
N TYR A 189 1.05 -31.49 -13.08
CA TYR A 189 0.24 -32.42 -12.28
C TYR A 189 -1.09 -32.78 -12.96
N SER A 190 -1.64 -31.89 -13.78
CA SER A 190 -2.93 -32.06 -14.47
C SER A 190 -2.80 -31.97 -16.00
N THR A 191 -1.87 -32.73 -16.59
CA THR A 191 -1.47 -32.71 -18.02
C THR A 191 -2.58 -32.92 -19.05
N SER A 192 -3.76 -33.39 -18.64
CA SER A 192 -4.93 -33.60 -19.51
C SER A 192 -5.98 -32.49 -19.42
N VAL A 193 -5.68 -31.42 -18.67
CA VAL A 193 -6.53 -30.24 -18.49
C VAL A 193 -5.85 -29.06 -19.17
N LYS A 194 -6.59 -28.29 -19.97
CA LYS A 194 -6.04 -27.17 -20.75
C LYS A 194 -5.91 -25.92 -19.88
N SER A 195 -4.70 -25.42 -19.72
CA SER A 195 -4.37 -24.13 -19.07
C SER A 195 -5.17 -23.84 -17.79
N PRO A 196 -5.21 -24.77 -16.81
CA PRO A 196 -5.97 -24.58 -15.57
C PRO A 196 -5.44 -23.42 -14.73
N GLY A 197 -4.19 -23.02 -14.92
CA GLY A 197 -3.45 -22.21 -13.97
C GLY A 197 -2.84 -23.05 -12.86
N ALA A 198 -1.81 -22.51 -12.23
CA ALA A 198 -1.06 -23.19 -11.18
C ALA A 198 -0.50 -22.20 -10.15
N VAL A 199 -0.06 -22.74 -9.01
CA VAL A 199 0.65 -21.99 -7.96
C VAL A 199 2.08 -22.49 -7.90
N PHE A 200 3.04 -21.57 -7.91
CA PHE A 200 4.46 -21.86 -7.81
C PHE A 200 5.00 -21.45 -6.44
N LYS A 201 6.00 -22.19 -5.94
CA LYS A 201 6.78 -21.84 -4.75
C LYS A 201 8.25 -21.64 -5.11
N CYS A 202 8.77 -20.46 -4.78
CA CYS A 202 10.15 -20.05 -4.96
C CYS A 202 10.82 -20.02 -3.58
N ARG A 203 12.02 -20.59 -3.42
CA ARG A 203 12.82 -20.42 -2.18
C ARG A 203 13.56 -19.09 -2.22
N VAL A 204 13.77 -18.46 -1.06
CA VAL A 204 14.59 -17.24 -0.93
C VAL A 204 16.07 -17.60 -0.75
N HIS A 205 16.50 -18.01 0.44
CA HIS A 205 17.93 -18.21 0.77
C HIS A 205 18.63 -19.29 -0.08
N THR A 206 18.04 -20.48 -0.18
CA THR A 206 18.66 -21.66 -0.82
C THR A 206 18.26 -21.80 -2.30
N ASN A 207 18.53 -20.76 -3.11
CA ASN A 207 18.07 -20.67 -4.50
C ASN A 207 18.93 -19.77 -5.43
N PRO A 208 20.23 -20.08 -5.66
CA PRO A 208 21.09 -19.25 -6.53
C PRO A 208 20.53 -19.08 -7.95
N ASP A 209 19.98 -20.15 -8.53
CA ASP A 209 19.33 -20.16 -9.85
C ASP A 209 17.97 -19.42 -9.89
N ARG A 210 17.47 -18.90 -8.75
CA ARG A 210 16.17 -18.23 -8.61
C ARG A 210 14.97 -19.03 -9.13
N ARG A 211 15.06 -20.37 -9.13
CA ARG A 211 14.02 -21.25 -9.69
C ARG A 211 12.77 -21.26 -8.82
N CYS A 212 11.61 -21.24 -9.46
CA CYS A 212 10.32 -21.49 -8.84
C CYS A 212 9.80 -22.89 -9.23
N THR A 213 9.09 -23.56 -8.33
CA THR A 213 8.58 -24.93 -8.55
C THR A 213 7.07 -24.97 -8.40
N GLU A 214 6.36 -25.50 -9.40
CA GLU A 214 4.92 -25.73 -9.31
C GLU A 214 4.58 -26.62 -8.10
N LEU A 215 3.61 -26.18 -7.30
CA LEU A 215 3.07 -26.83 -6.10
C LEU A 215 2.05 -27.91 -6.48
N ASP A 216 2.22 -29.12 -5.93
CA ASP A 216 1.18 -30.15 -6.01
C ASP A 216 0.04 -29.84 -5.03
N MET A 217 -1.19 -29.81 -5.55
CA MET A 217 -2.44 -29.62 -4.79
C MET A 217 -3.35 -30.86 -4.84
N ALA A 218 -2.85 -32.00 -5.34
CA ALA A 218 -3.56 -33.27 -5.48
C ALA A 218 -4.90 -33.22 -6.26
N ARG A 219 -5.11 -32.20 -7.11
CA ARG A 219 -6.39 -31.94 -7.81
C ARG A 219 -6.70 -32.86 -9.01
N GLY A 220 -6.10 -34.05 -9.05
CA GLY A 220 -6.35 -35.06 -10.07
C GLY A 220 -5.91 -34.70 -11.50
N LYS A 221 -6.27 -35.58 -12.45
CA LYS A 221 -5.94 -35.48 -13.89
C LYS A 221 -7.16 -35.56 -14.81
N SER A 222 -8.29 -36.06 -14.32
CA SER A 222 -9.50 -36.36 -15.10
C SER A 222 -10.48 -35.20 -15.12
N ARG A 223 -10.91 -34.80 -16.33
CA ARG A 223 -12.08 -33.93 -16.53
C ARG A 223 -13.36 -34.71 -16.21
N GLY A 224 -14.40 -34.04 -15.71
CA GLY A 224 -15.69 -34.64 -15.36
C GLY A 224 -15.70 -35.41 -14.03
N THR A 225 -14.67 -35.26 -13.19
CA THR A 225 -14.59 -35.91 -11.87
C THR A 225 -15.78 -35.52 -10.99
N PRO A 226 -16.48 -36.46 -10.32
CA PRO A 226 -17.62 -36.13 -9.47
C PRO A 226 -17.21 -35.29 -8.25
N CYS A 227 -17.92 -34.19 -8.00
CA CYS A 227 -17.64 -33.25 -6.90
C CYS A 227 -18.83 -33.09 -5.91
N GLY A 228 -19.86 -33.92 -6.04
CA GLY A 228 -21.15 -33.81 -5.34
C GLY A 228 -22.28 -34.42 -6.17
N LYS A 229 -23.49 -34.57 -5.60
CA LYS A 229 -24.61 -35.28 -6.27
C LYS A 229 -24.98 -34.71 -7.64
N THR A 230 -24.93 -33.37 -7.80
CA THR A 230 -25.20 -32.67 -9.06
C THR A 230 -23.98 -31.88 -9.52
N CYS A 231 -22.79 -32.49 -9.42
CA CYS A 231 -21.51 -31.83 -9.65
C CYS A 231 -20.54 -32.72 -10.47
N ARG A 232 -20.10 -32.21 -11.63
CA ARG A 232 -18.98 -32.75 -12.41
C ARG A 232 -17.99 -31.62 -12.68
N GLU A 233 -16.75 -31.83 -12.27
CA GLU A 233 -15.69 -30.81 -12.33
C GLU A 233 -15.18 -30.61 -13.78
N ASP A 234 -15.14 -29.35 -14.23
CA ASP A 234 -14.39 -28.93 -15.41
C ASP A 234 -13.39 -27.82 -15.06
N ARG A 235 -12.10 -28.16 -15.25
CA ARG A 235 -10.94 -27.35 -14.87
C ARG A 235 -10.26 -26.65 -16.05
N ASP A 236 -10.70 -26.88 -17.29
CA ASP A 236 -10.11 -26.19 -18.46
C ASP A 236 -10.28 -24.67 -18.30
N ASP A 237 -9.21 -23.88 -18.46
CA ASP A 237 -9.25 -22.42 -18.32
C ASP A 237 -9.83 -21.92 -16.94
N GLU A 238 -9.68 -22.67 -15.84
CA GLU A 238 -10.28 -22.37 -14.51
C GLU A 238 -9.67 -21.16 -13.76
N TRP A 239 -8.47 -20.73 -14.16
CA TRP A 239 -7.71 -19.61 -13.57
C TRP A 239 -7.27 -19.82 -12.11
N MET A 240 -6.73 -21.01 -11.80
CA MET A 240 -6.14 -21.31 -10.50
C MET A 240 -4.89 -20.45 -10.22
N GLY A 241 -4.90 -19.78 -9.07
CA GLY A 241 -3.91 -18.78 -8.69
C GLY A 241 -4.30 -17.35 -9.05
N VAL A 242 -5.57 -17.07 -9.40
CA VAL A 242 -6.04 -15.69 -9.66
C VAL A 242 -5.95 -14.79 -8.42
N SER A 243 -6.18 -15.38 -7.25
CA SER A 243 -5.98 -14.74 -5.94
C SER A 243 -5.24 -15.69 -5.01
N LEU A 244 -4.39 -15.11 -4.17
CA LEU A 244 -3.65 -15.76 -3.09
C LEU A 244 -3.80 -14.91 -1.83
N ALA A 245 -4.03 -15.55 -0.68
CA ALA A 245 -4.06 -14.87 0.63
C ALA A 245 -3.45 -15.76 1.72
N ARG A 246 -2.55 -15.20 2.53
CA ARG A 246 -1.91 -15.89 3.67
C ARG A 246 -2.68 -15.58 4.96
N GLN A 247 -2.94 -16.60 5.76
CA GLN A 247 -3.42 -16.46 7.14
C GLN A 247 -2.33 -15.76 8.00
N PRO A 248 -2.64 -14.72 8.79
CA PRO A 248 -1.64 -13.91 9.52
C PRO A 248 -1.09 -14.61 10.77
N LYS A 249 -0.44 -15.76 10.59
CA LYS A 249 0.25 -16.53 11.63
C LYS A 249 1.57 -17.08 11.11
N ALA A 250 2.50 -17.41 12.02
CA ALA A 250 3.80 -17.98 11.67
C ALA A 250 3.68 -19.29 10.88
N ASP A 251 2.80 -20.19 11.33
CA ASP A 251 2.39 -21.43 10.67
C ASP A 251 1.16 -21.26 9.76
N GLY A 252 0.91 -20.02 9.30
CA GLY A 252 -0.27 -19.61 8.55
C GLY A 252 -0.48 -20.40 7.25
N ARG A 253 -1.71 -20.85 7.03
CA ARG A 253 -2.16 -21.50 5.79
C ARG A 253 -2.33 -20.47 4.67
N VAL A 254 -2.44 -20.94 3.43
CA VAL A 254 -2.59 -20.06 2.26
C VAL A 254 -3.84 -20.45 1.45
N LEU A 255 -4.71 -19.50 1.17
CA LEU A 255 -5.81 -19.64 0.24
C LEU A 255 -5.30 -19.45 -1.19
N ALA A 256 -5.70 -20.32 -2.11
CA ALA A 256 -5.53 -20.14 -3.56
C ALA A 256 -6.84 -20.45 -4.28
N CYS A 257 -7.24 -19.60 -5.22
CA CYS A 257 -8.56 -19.71 -5.88
C CYS A 257 -8.49 -19.79 -7.42
N ALA A 258 -9.57 -20.32 -7.99
CA ALA A 258 -9.84 -20.56 -9.40
C ALA A 258 -11.27 -20.09 -9.74
N HIS A 259 -11.43 -18.78 -9.93
CA HIS A 259 -12.75 -18.15 -10.06
C HIS A 259 -13.53 -18.52 -11.33
N ARG A 260 -12.89 -19.19 -12.31
CA ARG A 260 -13.53 -19.67 -13.56
C ARG A 260 -13.69 -21.20 -13.58
N TRP A 261 -13.53 -21.85 -12.43
CA TRP A 261 -13.88 -23.27 -12.24
C TRP A 261 -15.37 -23.51 -12.51
N LYS A 262 -15.68 -24.62 -13.17
CA LYS A 262 -17.01 -24.92 -13.74
C LYS A 262 -17.59 -26.23 -13.23
N ASN A 263 -18.90 -26.23 -13.01
CA ASN A 263 -19.72 -27.44 -12.94
C ASN A 263 -20.34 -27.72 -14.32
N ILE A 264 -20.04 -28.90 -14.88
CA ILE A 264 -20.57 -29.43 -16.15
C ILE A 264 -21.52 -30.63 -15.94
N TYR A 265 -22.17 -30.73 -14.77
CA TYR A 265 -23.10 -31.82 -14.48
C TYR A 265 -24.36 -31.80 -15.35
N TYR A 266 -24.88 -30.60 -15.66
CA TYR A 266 -26.13 -30.44 -16.38
C TYR A 266 -25.91 -30.35 -17.89
N GLU A 267 -26.68 -31.12 -18.64
CA GLU A 267 -26.79 -31.05 -20.10
C GLU A 267 -27.74 -29.88 -20.46
N THR A 268 -27.28 -28.66 -20.22
CA THR A 268 -27.99 -27.40 -20.45
C THR A 268 -27.15 -26.44 -21.31
N ASP A 269 -27.80 -25.47 -21.97
CA ASP A 269 -27.15 -24.47 -22.84
C ASP A 269 -26.07 -23.62 -22.15
N HIS A 270 -25.99 -23.68 -20.82
CA HIS A 270 -25.05 -22.91 -20.01
C HIS A 270 -24.29 -23.84 -19.05
N ILE A 271 -22.98 -23.62 -18.98
CA ILE A 271 -22.08 -24.19 -17.97
C ILE A 271 -22.13 -23.27 -16.73
N LEU A 272 -22.02 -23.81 -15.52
CA LEU A 272 -22.17 -23.05 -14.26
C LEU A 272 -20.79 -22.74 -13.63
N PRO A 273 -20.25 -21.51 -13.75
CA PRO A 273 -18.98 -21.14 -13.16
C PRO A 273 -19.15 -20.76 -11.67
N HIS A 274 -19.24 -21.76 -10.80
CA HIS A 274 -19.36 -21.55 -9.35
C HIS A 274 -18.09 -20.93 -8.74
N GLY A 275 -16.91 -21.16 -9.35
CA GLY A 275 -15.61 -20.88 -8.73
C GLY A 275 -15.20 -21.91 -7.68
N PHE A 276 -13.91 -21.95 -7.38
CA PHE A 276 -13.26 -22.96 -6.52
C PHE A 276 -12.11 -22.34 -5.74
N CYS A 277 -11.88 -22.77 -4.50
CA CYS A 277 -10.70 -22.39 -3.72
C CYS A 277 -10.08 -23.59 -2.99
N TYR A 278 -8.82 -23.46 -2.60
CA TYR A 278 -8.04 -24.48 -1.93
C TYR A 278 -7.23 -23.86 -0.79
N ILE A 279 -7.38 -24.36 0.43
CA ILE A 279 -6.55 -23.98 1.57
C ILE A 279 -5.32 -24.90 1.58
N ILE A 280 -4.19 -24.35 1.15
CA ILE A 280 -2.85 -24.96 1.18
C ILE A 280 -2.36 -24.99 2.63
N PRO A 281 -1.86 -26.13 3.15
CA PRO A 281 -1.25 -26.21 4.48
C PRO A 281 0.11 -25.49 4.51
N SER A 282 0.52 -24.98 5.67
CA SER A 282 1.77 -24.21 5.83
C SER A 282 3.05 -25.00 5.51
N ASN A 283 3.01 -26.34 5.59
CA ASN A 283 4.10 -27.21 5.12
C ASN A 283 4.19 -27.32 3.58
N LEU A 284 3.28 -26.67 2.83
CA LEU A 284 3.19 -26.66 1.36
C LEU A 284 3.17 -28.06 0.72
N GLN A 285 2.46 -29.00 1.38
CA GLN A 285 2.21 -30.37 0.91
C GLN A 285 0.83 -30.53 0.27
N ALA A 286 0.67 -31.57 -0.54
CA ALA A 286 -0.55 -31.90 -1.28
C ALA A 286 -1.67 -32.53 -0.40
N LYS A 287 -1.95 -31.91 0.75
CA LYS A 287 -2.99 -32.30 1.72
C LYS A 287 -3.78 -31.08 2.22
N GLY A 288 -4.11 -30.17 1.31
CA GLY A 288 -4.97 -29.02 1.58
C GLY A 288 -6.46 -29.34 1.56
N ARG A 289 -7.27 -28.31 1.85
CA ARG A 289 -8.74 -28.41 1.92
C ARG A 289 -9.39 -27.69 0.74
N THR A 290 -10.15 -28.43 -0.05
CA THR A 290 -11.01 -27.90 -1.12
C THR A 290 -12.21 -27.11 -0.58
N LEU A 291 -12.59 -26.04 -1.27
CA LEU A 291 -13.78 -25.21 -1.05
C LEU A 291 -14.49 -24.96 -2.39
N ILE A 292 -15.81 -25.17 -2.43
CA ILE A 292 -16.67 -24.82 -3.57
C ILE A 292 -17.85 -24.00 -3.02
N PRO A 293 -17.64 -22.74 -2.59
CA PRO A 293 -18.54 -22.00 -1.69
C PRO A 293 -19.88 -21.54 -2.33
N CYS A 294 -20.03 -21.81 -3.63
CA CYS A 294 -21.22 -21.50 -4.42
C CYS A 294 -21.86 -22.75 -5.07
N TYR A 295 -21.40 -23.95 -4.74
CA TYR A 295 -22.10 -25.19 -5.12
C TYR A 295 -23.23 -25.50 -4.14
N GLU A 296 -24.43 -25.65 -4.69
CA GLU A 296 -25.62 -26.16 -4.01
C GLU A 296 -26.25 -27.26 -4.87
N GLU A 297 -26.88 -28.25 -4.24
CA GLU A 297 -27.47 -29.38 -4.97
C GLU A 297 -28.73 -28.95 -5.75
N TYR A 298 -28.95 -29.55 -6.92
CA TYR A 298 -30.12 -29.36 -7.79
C TYR A 298 -30.32 -27.94 -8.37
N LYS A 299 -29.42 -26.98 -8.06
CA LYS A 299 -29.38 -25.66 -8.71
C LYS A 299 -28.83 -25.78 -10.13
N LYS A 300 -29.62 -25.37 -11.13
CA LYS A 300 -29.29 -25.54 -12.58
C LYS A 300 -29.35 -24.27 -13.43
N LYS A 301 -29.77 -23.13 -12.87
CA LYS A 301 -29.92 -21.87 -13.61
C LYS A 301 -28.62 -21.06 -13.52
N TYR A 302 -28.22 -20.42 -14.62
CA TYR A 302 -26.98 -19.64 -14.69
C TYR A 302 -27.02 -18.39 -13.80
N GLY A 303 -27.92 -17.44 -14.08
CA GLY A 303 -27.91 -16.13 -13.42
C GLY A 303 -28.61 -16.06 -12.06
N GLU A 304 -29.41 -17.05 -11.67
CA GLU A 304 -30.09 -17.06 -10.37
C GLU A 304 -29.18 -17.58 -9.26
N GLU A 305 -29.35 -17.02 -8.06
CA GLU A 305 -28.64 -17.41 -6.83
C GLU A 305 -27.11 -17.40 -7.00
N HIS A 306 -26.49 -18.57 -7.20
CA HIS A 306 -25.04 -18.75 -7.27
C HIS A 306 -24.56 -19.49 -8.54
N GLY A 307 -25.41 -19.74 -9.53
CA GLY A 307 -25.05 -20.52 -10.73
C GLY A 307 -23.88 -19.95 -11.53
N SER A 308 -23.75 -18.62 -11.59
CA SER A 308 -22.65 -17.88 -12.21
C SER A 308 -21.72 -17.19 -11.21
N CYS A 309 -21.73 -17.61 -9.95
CA CYS A 309 -21.12 -16.93 -8.80
C CYS A 309 -19.66 -16.47 -8.98
N GLN A 310 -18.81 -17.27 -9.63
CA GLN A 310 -17.37 -17.04 -9.80
C GLN A 310 -16.63 -16.73 -8.48
N ALA A 311 -16.86 -17.55 -7.44
CA ALA A 311 -16.22 -17.35 -6.14
C ALA A 311 -14.69 -17.44 -6.20
N GLY A 312 -14.03 -16.57 -5.43
CA GLY A 312 -12.58 -16.55 -5.30
C GLY A 312 -11.86 -15.71 -6.36
N ILE A 313 -12.55 -14.78 -7.03
CA ILE A 313 -11.90 -13.77 -7.88
C ILE A 313 -10.89 -12.95 -7.04
N ALA A 314 -11.34 -12.52 -5.85
CA ALA A 314 -10.52 -12.05 -4.74
C ALA A 314 -10.78 -12.94 -3.53
N GLY A 315 -9.80 -13.03 -2.63
CA GLY A 315 -9.90 -13.76 -1.39
C GLY A 315 -9.01 -13.13 -0.32
N PHE A 316 -9.44 -13.23 0.94
CA PHE A 316 -8.73 -12.69 2.10
C PHE A 316 -8.83 -13.69 3.26
N PHE A 317 -7.81 -13.78 4.10
CA PHE A 317 -7.66 -14.87 5.07
C PHE A 317 -7.29 -14.31 6.45
N MET A 318 -8.28 -14.22 7.35
CA MET A 318 -8.09 -13.85 8.76
C MET A 318 -7.77 -15.08 9.62
N GLU A 319 -7.55 -14.89 10.93
CA GLU A 319 -7.23 -16.01 11.84
C GLU A 319 -8.24 -17.18 11.76
N GLU A 320 -9.54 -16.86 11.86
CA GLU A 320 -10.63 -17.83 11.91
C GLU A 320 -11.57 -17.79 10.69
N LEU A 321 -11.44 -16.77 9.82
CA LEU A 321 -12.35 -16.54 8.69
C LEU A 321 -11.62 -16.60 7.34
N VAL A 322 -12.23 -17.27 6.36
CA VAL A 322 -11.85 -17.16 4.93
C VAL A 322 -12.93 -16.37 4.21
N VAL A 323 -12.54 -15.24 3.63
CA VAL A 323 -13.42 -14.34 2.87
C VAL A 323 -13.15 -14.56 1.38
N MET A 324 -14.21 -14.77 0.60
CA MET A 324 -14.12 -14.99 -0.85
C MET A 324 -15.12 -14.08 -1.58
N GLY A 325 -14.63 -13.30 -2.54
CA GLY A 325 -15.45 -12.48 -3.43
C GLY A 325 -16.20 -13.31 -4.47
N ALA A 326 -17.47 -12.99 -4.74
CA ALA A 326 -18.38 -13.82 -5.54
C ALA A 326 -19.29 -12.97 -6.47
N PRO A 327 -18.71 -12.18 -7.39
CA PRO A 327 -19.39 -11.07 -8.08
C PRO A 327 -20.47 -11.48 -9.08
N GLY A 328 -20.48 -12.74 -9.54
CA GLY A 328 -21.46 -13.23 -10.51
C GLY A 328 -22.74 -13.81 -9.90
N SER A 329 -22.91 -13.70 -8.57
CA SER A 329 -24.14 -14.12 -7.87
C SER A 329 -25.32 -13.20 -8.18
N PHE A 330 -26.55 -13.72 -8.10
CA PHE A 330 -27.82 -12.99 -8.28
C PHE A 330 -27.82 -12.00 -9.47
N TYR A 331 -27.65 -12.50 -10.69
CA TYR A 331 -27.52 -11.71 -11.93
C TYR A 331 -26.45 -10.60 -11.81
N TRP A 332 -25.26 -10.99 -11.33
CA TRP A 332 -24.12 -10.11 -11.12
C TRP A 332 -24.32 -8.97 -10.10
N ALA A 333 -25.31 -9.08 -9.21
CA ALA A 333 -25.29 -8.31 -7.96
C ALA A 333 -24.02 -8.63 -7.14
N GLY A 334 -23.60 -9.89 -7.18
CA GLY A 334 -22.47 -10.38 -6.41
C GLY A 334 -22.80 -10.59 -4.93
N THR A 335 -21.80 -11.06 -4.19
CA THR A 335 -21.88 -11.28 -2.75
C THR A 335 -20.47 -11.51 -2.18
N VAL A 336 -20.37 -11.63 -0.86
CA VAL A 336 -19.14 -12.07 -0.17
C VAL A 336 -19.42 -13.36 0.58
N LYS A 337 -18.71 -14.44 0.22
CA LYS A 337 -18.81 -15.74 0.88
C LYS A 337 -17.78 -15.80 2.00
N VAL A 338 -18.24 -15.75 3.25
CA VAL A 338 -17.39 -15.81 4.46
C VAL A 338 -17.55 -17.18 5.11
N LEU A 339 -16.46 -17.94 5.18
CA LEU A 339 -16.39 -19.24 5.85
C LEU A 339 -15.78 -19.07 7.25
N ASN A 340 -16.50 -19.52 8.27
CA ASN A 340 -15.98 -19.77 9.61
C ASN A 340 -15.20 -21.09 9.61
N LEU A 341 -13.91 -21.06 9.98
CA LEU A 341 -13.05 -22.25 9.99
C LEU A 341 -13.23 -23.13 11.23
N THR A 342 -13.74 -22.56 12.32
CA THR A 342 -13.99 -23.25 13.60
C THR A 342 -15.28 -24.06 13.52
N ASP A 343 -16.39 -23.39 13.18
CA ASP A 343 -17.71 -24.02 13.10
C ASP A 343 -18.00 -24.68 11.74
N ASN A 344 -17.10 -24.48 10.75
CA ASN A 344 -17.24 -24.96 9.38
C ASN A 344 -18.48 -24.45 8.62
N THR A 345 -19.06 -23.33 9.06
CA THR A 345 -20.28 -22.71 8.52
C THR A 345 -19.98 -21.50 7.63
N TYR A 346 -20.91 -21.16 6.73
CA TYR A 346 -20.86 -19.92 5.95
C TYR A 346 -21.82 -18.89 6.52
N PHE A 347 -21.36 -17.64 6.67
CA PHE A 347 -22.24 -16.52 6.98
C PHE A 347 -23.10 -16.16 5.76
N LYS A 348 -24.34 -15.74 5.99
CA LYS A 348 -25.29 -15.33 4.94
C LYS A 348 -25.44 -13.80 4.91
N LEU A 349 -25.28 -13.20 3.73
CA LEU A 349 -25.65 -11.79 3.50
C LEU A 349 -27.15 -11.70 3.24
N ASN A 350 -27.91 -11.18 4.21
CA ASN A 350 -29.37 -11.04 4.14
C ASN A 350 -29.79 -9.57 3.96
N ASP A 351 -29.14 -8.84 3.06
CA ASP A 351 -29.50 -7.46 2.72
C ASP A 351 -30.23 -7.43 1.36
N GLU A 352 -31.57 -7.37 1.39
CA GLU A 352 -32.40 -7.34 0.18
C GLU A 352 -32.13 -6.11 -0.69
N ALA A 353 -31.77 -4.97 -0.10
CA ALA A 353 -31.49 -3.74 -0.83
C ALA A 353 -30.15 -3.82 -1.60
N ILE A 354 -29.24 -4.70 -1.18
CA ILE A 354 -28.06 -5.10 -1.97
C ILE A 354 -28.43 -6.19 -2.99
N MET A 355 -29.04 -7.29 -2.55
CA MET A 355 -29.25 -8.47 -3.41
C MET A 355 -30.19 -8.23 -4.60
N ASN A 356 -31.12 -7.26 -4.50
CA ASN A 356 -32.00 -6.90 -5.61
C ASN A 356 -31.32 -6.05 -6.70
N ARG A 357 -30.12 -5.49 -6.46
CA ARG A 357 -29.39 -4.62 -7.40
C ARG A 357 -28.49 -5.45 -8.31
N ARG A 358 -28.81 -5.54 -9.61
CA ARG A 358 -28.06 -6.36 -10.58
C ARG A 358 -26.84 -5.63 -11.14
N TYR A 359 -25.86 -6.42 -11.62
CA TYR A 359 -24.64 -5.95 -12.30
C TYR A 359 -23.71 -5.01 -11.50
N THR A 360 -23.79 -5.02 -10.17
CA THR A 360 -22.96 -4.17 -9.28
C THR A 360 -21.58 -4.77 -8.96
N TYR A 361 -21.42 -6.08 -9.17
CA TYR A 361 -20.20 -6.87 -8.95
C TYR A 361 -19.69 -6.87 -7.49
N LEU A 362 -20.59 -6.97 -6.50
CA LEU A 362 -20.17 -7.06 -5.08
C LEU A 362 -19.27 -8.28 -4.83
N GLY A 363 -18.13 -8.02 -4.19
CA GLY A 363 -17.08 -9.03 -4.02
C GLY A 363 -16.15 -9.14 -5.22
N TYR A 364 -16.01 -8.07 -6.02
CA TYR A 364 -14.89 -7.98 -6.97
C TYR A 364 -13.55 -7.92 -6.21
N ALA A 365 -13.49 -7.07 -5.19
CA ALA A 365 -12.45 -7.06 -4.16
C ALA A 365 -13.06 -7.38 -2.78
N VAL A 366 -12.24 -7.98 -1.91
CA VAL A 366 -12.59 -8.26 -0.51
C VAL A 366 -11.40 -8.04 0.41
N THR A 367 -11.66 -7.57 1.63
CA THR A 367 -10.69 -7.53 2.74
C THR A 367 -11.45 -7.69 4.07
N ALA A 368 -10.76 -7.79 5.20
CA ALA A 368 -11.37 -7.87 6.52
C ALA A 368 -10.46 -7.23 7.58
N GLY A 369 -11.06 -6.74 8.66
CA GLY A 369 -10.37 -6.02 9.73
C GLY A 369 -11.26 -5.80 10.95
N HIS A 370 -10.87 -4.85 11.79
CA HIS A 370 -11.54 -4.53 13.06
C HIS A 370 -12.18 -3.13 12.96
N PHE A 371 -13.24 -3.02 12.16
CA PHE A 371 -13.83 -1.73 11.81
C PHE A 371 -14.78 -1.17 12.87
N SER A 372 -15.47 -2.02 13.61
CA SER A 372 -16.52 -1.59 14.56
C SER A 372 -16.24 -1.93 16.02
N HIS A 373 -15.36 -2.91 16.28
CA HIS A 373 -14.72 -3.12 17.57
C HIS A 373 -13.45 -3.97 17.36
N SER A 374 -12.42 -3.72 18.17
CA SER A 374 -11.16 -4.49 18.21
C SER A 374 -11.30 -6.01 18.42
N SER A 375 -12.46 -6.49 18.92
CA SER A 375 -12.73 -7.91 19.18
C SER A 375 -13.66 -8.56 18.15
N THR A 376 -14.22 -7.78 17.22
CA THR A 376 -15.11 -8.27 16.16
C THR A 376 -14.42 -8.20 14.81
N THR A 377 -14.48 -9.28 14.02
CA THR A 377 -14.02 -9.24 12.63
C THR A 377 -15.15 -8.75 11.73
N ASP A 378 -14.91 -7.63 11.07
CA ASP A 378 -15.78 -7.02 10.08
C ASP A 378 -15.19 -7.25 8.68
N VAL A 379 -16.05 -7.46 7.69
CA VAL A 379 -15.69 -7.89 6.33
C VAL A 379 -16.08 -6.83 5.32
N VAL A 380 -15.16 -6.47 4.42
CA VAL A 380 -15.34 -5.43 3.41
C VAL A 380 -15.55 -6.07 2.04
N GLY A 381 -16.56 -5.61 1.29
CA GLY A 381 -16.84 -6.03 -0.08
C GLY A 381 -16.93 -4.84 -1.03
N GLY A 382 -16.14 -4.86 -2.10
CA GLY A 382 -16.16 -3.86 -3.16
C GLY A 382 -17.12 -4.23 -4.29
N ALA A 383 -17.86 -3.24 -4.80
CA ALA A 383 -18.87 -3.36 -5.85
C ALA A 383 -18.63 -2.27 -6.93
N PRO A 384 -17.59 -2.41 -7.78
CA PRO A 384 -17.06 -1.33 -8.60
C PRO A 384 -17.94 -0.94 -9.81
N GLN A 385 -19.06 -1.64 -10.04
CA GLN A 385 -20.06 -1.28 -11.05
C GLN A 385 -21.34 -0.67 -10.44
N ASP A 386 -21.49 -0.57 -9.12
CA ASP A 386 -22.73 -0.05 -8.55
C ASP A 386 -22.99 1.42 -8.93
N GLU A 387 -24.21 1.71 -9.41
CA GLU A 387 -24.59 2.99 -10.02
C GLU A 387 -23.66 3.47 -11.16
N GLY A 388 -22.80 2.58 -11.70
CA GLY A 388 -21.76 2.93 -12.68
C GLY A 388 -20.61 3.79 -12.13
N ILE A 389 -20.61 4.07 -10.82
CA ILE A 389 -19.60 4.87 -10.11
C ILE A 389 -18.68 3.97 -9.29
N GLY A 390 -19.26 2.92 -8.69
CA GLY A 390 -18.59 1.99 -7.78
C GLY A 390 -18.86 2.34 -6.30
N LYS A 391 -19.01 1.29 -5.48
CA LYS A 391 -19.24 1.39 -4.02
C LYS A 391 -18.45 0.37 -3.24
N VAL A 392 -18.35 0.60 -1.93
CA VAL A 392 -17.79 -0.33 -0.95
C VAL A 392 -18.73 -0.46 0.24
N TYR A 393 -18.85 -1.66 0.77
CA TYR A 393 -19.68 -1.99 1.93
C TYR A 393 -18.84 -2.68 3.00
N ILE A 394 -19.09 -2.36 4.28
CA ILE A 394 -18.54 -3.10 5.42
C ILE A 394 -19.68 -3.84 6.12
N PHE A 395 -19.47 -5.11 6.40
CA PHE A 395 -20.41 -6.02 7.03
C PHE A 395 -19.84 -6.59 8.32
N ARG A 396 -20.57 -6.48 9.43
CA ARG A 396 -20.26 -7.20 10.67
C ARG A 396 -20.67 -8.66 10.54
N ALA A 397 -19.76 -9.57 10.86
CA ALA A 397 -20.04 -11.00 10.91
C ALA A 397 -20.63 -11.39 12.28
N ASP A 398 -21.97 -11.40 12.40
CA ASP A 398 -22.62 -11.81 13.64
C ASP A 398 -22.60 -13.34 13.78
N ARG A 399 -21.77 -13.83 14.71
CA ARG A 399 -21.66 -15.26 15.05
C ARG A 399 -22.94 -15.85 15.66
N ARG A 400 -23.87 -15.03 16.19
CA ARG A 400 -25.12 -15.51 16.82
C ARG A 400 -26.18 -15.88 15.79
N SER A 401 -26.42 -15.02 14.81
CA SER A 401 -27.35 -15.29 13.70
C SER A 401 -26.71 -16.05 12.52
N GLY A 402 -25.39 -16.04 12.41
CA GLY A 402 -24.67 -16.53 11.23
C GLY A 402 -24.89 -15.64 10.00
N THR A 403 -25.10 -14.34 10.19
CA THR A 403 -25.36 -13.38 9.11
C THR A 403 -24.30 -12.28 9.00
N LEU A 404 -24.21 -11.70 7.81
CA LEU A 404 -23.44 -10.50 7.51
C LEU A 404 -24.37 -9.29 7.56
N ILE A 405 -24.15 -8.39 8.52
CA ILE A 405 -24.99 -7.21 8.77
C ILE A 405 -24.23 -5.98 8.27
N LYS A 406 -24.76 -5.26 7.27
CA LYS A 406 -24.16 -4.01 6.76
C LYS A 406 -24.09 -2.96 7.88
N ILE A 407 -22.90 -2.43 8.13
CA ILE A 407 -22.64 -1.36 9.12
C ILE A 407 -22.22 -0.03 8.46
N PHE A 408 -21.56 -0.08 7.30
CA PHE A 408 -21.07 1.10 6.59
C PHE A 408 -21.16 0.92 5.08
N GLN A 409 -21.28 2.03 4.34
CA GLN A 409 -21.18 2.08 2.89
C GLN A 409 -20.53 3.38 2.42
N ALA A 410 -19.65 3.30 1.41
CA ALA A 410 -19.05 4.45 0.72
C ALA A 410 -19.30 4.35 -0.79
N SER A 411 -19.29 5.49 -1.48
CA SER A 411 -19.49 5.59 -2.94
C SER A 411 -18.38 6.40 -3.58
N GLY A 412 -17.99 6.03 -4.80
CA GLY A 412 -16.98 6.78 -5.56
C GLY A 412 -17.45 8.18 -5.98
N LYS A 413 -16.52 8.97 -6.52
CA LYS A 413 -16.75 10.37 -6.92
C LYS A 413 -16.96 10.60 -8.41
N LYS A 414 -16.51 9.66 -9.27
CA LYS A 414 -16.60 9.77 -10.73
C LYS A 414 -17.22 8.52 -11.35
N MET A 415 -18.12 8.74 -12.30
CA MET A 415 -18.66 7.70 -13.19
C MET A 415 -17.51 6.97 -13.89
N GLY A 416 -17.57 5.63 -13.98
CA GLY A 416 -16.55 4.81 -14.61
C GLY A 416 -15.24 4.65 -13.83
N SER A 417 -15.07 5.30 -12.66
CA SER A 417 -13.80 5.26 -11.90
C SER A 417 -13.44 3.89 -11.31
N TYR A 418 -14.39 2.94 -11.31
CA TYR A 418 -14.22 1.57 -10.82
C TYR A 418 -13.88 1.51 -9.32
N PHE A 419 -14.45 2.43 -8.53
CA PHE A 419 -14.23 2.58 -7.10
C PHE A 419 -14.66 1.33 -6.31
N GLY A 420 -13.75 0.75 -5.51
CA GLY A 420 -13.97 -0.53 -4.83
C GLY A 420 -13.49 -1.74 -5.62
N SER A 421 -12.61 -1.56 -6.61
CA SER A 421 -11.98 -2.66 -7.34
C SER A 421 -10.68 -3.19 -6.71
N SER A 422 -10.10 -2.43 -5.79
CA SER A 422 -9.08 -2.89 -4.83
C SER A 422 -9.39 -2.32 -3.44
N LEU A 423 -8.96 -3.01 -2.38
CA LEU A 423 -9.26 -2.67 -0.99
C LEU A 423 -8.08 -3.08 -0.09
N CYS A 424 -7.75 -2.26 0.91
CA CYS A 424 -6.84 -2.64 1.98
C CYS A 424 -7.38 -2.17 3.34
N ALA A 425 -7.51 -3.10 4.29
CA ALA A 425 -7.79 -2.82 5.69
C ALA A 425 -6.46 -2.79 6.47
N VAL A 426 -6.22 -1.73 7.23
CA VAL A 426 -4.97 -1.48 7.96
C VAL A 426 -5.25 -0.43 9.04
N ASP A 427 -4.68 -0.59 10.24
CA ASP A 427 -4.77 0.39 11.32
C ASP A 427 -3.62 1.39 11.13
N LEU A 428 -3.87 2.55 10.48
CA LEU A 428 -2.80 3.46 10.05
C LEU A 428 -2.32 4.36 11.19
N ASN A 429 -3.22 4.72 12.11
CA ASN A 429 -2.96 5.62 13.23
C ASN A 429 -2.59 4.89 14.54
N ARG A 430 -2.56 3.55 14.52
CA ARG A 430 -2.35 2.63 15.65
C ARG A 430 -3.33 2.87 16.82
N ASP A 431 -4.60 3.14 16.52
CA ASP A 431 -5.67 3.30 17.54
C ASP A 431 -6.34 1.98 17.96
N GLY A 432 -6.07 0.88 17.24
CA GLY A 432 -6.61 -0.46 17.51
C GLY A 432 -7.88 -0.79 16.71
N LEU A 433 -8.30 0.09 15.79
CA LEU A 433 -9.32 -0.16 14.77
C LEU A 433 -8.69 -0.14 13.37
N SER A 434 -9.33 -0.81 12.41
CA SER A 434 -8.87 -0.75 11.02
C SER A 434 -9.45 0.48 10.31
N ASP A 435 -8.57 1.19 9.60
CA ASP A 435 -8.89 2.12 8.52
C ASP A 435 -9.07 1.37 7.20
N LEU A 436 -9.53 2.08 6.16
CA LEU A 436 -9.82 1.51 4.84
C LEU A 436 -9.28 2.37 3.70
N LEU A 437 -8.42 1.78 2.86
CA LEU A 437 -8.05 2.32 1.57
C LEU A 437 -8.88 1.68 0.46
N VAL A 438 -9.42 2.49 -0.45
CA VAL A 438 -10.27 2.07 -1.57
C VAL A 438 -9.68 2.53 -2.90
N GLY A 439 -9.37 1.59 -3.78
CA GLY A 439 -8.88 1.89 -5.13
C GLY A 439 -9.96 2.18 -6.16
N ALA A 440 -9.65 3.12 -7.05
CA ALA A 440 -10.40 3.52 -8.22
C ALA A 440 -9.42 3.74 -9.41
N PRO A 441 -8.84 2.66 -9.98
CA PRO A 441 -7.76 2.74 -10.97
C PRO A 441 -8.19 3.29 -12.34
N MET A 442 -9.50 3.34 -12.61
CA MET A 442 -10.05 3.98 -13.83
C MET A 442 -10.50 5.43 -13.56
N PHE A 443 -10.22 5.97 -12.37
CA PHE A 443 -10.42 7.39 -12.10
C PHE A 443 -9.59 8.22 -13.09
N SER A 444 -10.29 9.09 -13.83
CA SER A 444 -9.71 9.87 -14.92
C SER A 444 -9.82 11.37 -14.64
N GLU A 445 -8.70 12.09 -14.68
CA GLU A 445 -8.68 13.54 -14.94
C GLU A 445 -8.47 13.83 -16.43
N ILE A 446 -7.55 13.10 -17.08
CA ILE A 446 -7.40 13.10 -18.54
C ILE A 446 -7.73 11.70 -19.05
N ARG A 447 -7.13 10.65 -18.48
CA ARG A 447 -7.40 9.24 -18.75
C ARG A 447 -6.70 8.30 -17.77
N ASP A 448 -7.50 7.49 -17.07
CA ASP A 448 -7.09 6.27 -16.36
C ASP A 448 -5.84 6.45 -15.47
N GLU A 449 -5.64 7.65 -14.89
CA GLU A 449 -4.54 7.94 -13.97
C GLU A 449 -4.64 7.08 -12.71
N GLY A 450 -5.86 6.96 -12.19
CA GLY A 450 -6.19 6.23 -10.97
C GLY A 450 -6.18 7.09 -9.71
N GLN A 451 -6.85 6.60 -8.67
CA GLN A 451 -6.99 7.25 -7.37
C GLN A 451 -7.18 6.20 -6.27
N VAL A 452 -6.67 6.48 -5.06
CA VAL A 452 -6.99 5.72 -3.85
C VAL A 452 -7.57 6.66 -2.81
N THR A 453 -8.80 6.41 -2.36
CA THR A 453 -9.42 7.19 -1.28
C THR A 453 -9.13 6.55 0.07
N VAL A 454 -8.76 7.36 1.05
CA VAL A 454 -8.41 6.92 2.42
C VAL A 454 -9.53 7.30 3.38
N TYR A 455 -10.05 6.29 4.08
CA TYR A 455 -11.11 6.43 5.08
C TYR A 455 -10.57 6.06 6.46
N ILE A 456 -10.49 7.04 7.35
CA ILE A 456 -10.01 6.86 8.73
C ILE A 456 -11.18 6.53 9.66
N ASN A 457 -10.99 5.59 10.56
CA ASN A 457 -11.97 5.16 11.53
C ASN A 457 -12.16 6.20 12.65
N ARG A 458 -13.39 6.35 13.13
CA ARG A 458 -13.76 7.19 14.29
C ARG A 458 -14.44 6.40 15.41
N GLY A 459 -14.39 5.07 15.32
CA GLY A 459 -15.06 4.16 16.25
C GLY A 459 -16.47 3.78 15.81
N ASN A 460 -16.99 2.71 16.43
CA ASN A 460 -18.34 2.16 16.20
C ASN A 460 -18.68 1.76 14.75
N GLY A 461 -17.70 1.72 13.83
CA GLY A 461 -17.92 1.47 12.40
C GLY A 461 -18.26 2.74 11.59
N ALA A 462 -18.06 3.93 12.15
CA ALA A 462 -18.10 5.19 11.41
C ALA A 462 -16.70 5.50 10.85
N LEU A 463 -16.57 5.51 9.52
CA LEU A 463 -15.34 5.93 8.84
C LEU A 463 -15.55 7.29 8.16
N GLU A 464 -14.58 8.18 8.31
CA GLU A 464 -14.54 9.50 7.67
C GLU A 464 -13.57 9.49 6.49
N GLU A 465 -13.94 10.12 5.37
CA GLU A 465 -13.00 10.33 4.26
C GLU A 465 -11.96 11.39 4.66
N GLN A 466 -10.68 11.02 4.69
CA GLN A 466 -9.59 11.95 5.04
C GLN A 466 -9.05 12.66 3.80
N LEU A 467 -8.64 11.88 2.79
CA LEU A 467 -7.96 12.37 1.60
C LEU A 467 -8.04 11.37 0.44
N ALA A 468 -7.54 11.79 -0.72
CA ALA A 468 -7.34 10.93 -1.88
C ALA A 468 -5.89 11.02 -2.36
N LEU A 469 -5.26 9.86 -2.56
CA LEU A 469 -3.92 9.69 -3.10
C LEU A 469 -3.97 9.45 -4.61
N THR A 470 -2.95 9.93 -5.33
CA THR A 470 -2.89 9.90 -6.81
C THR A 470 -1.55 9.44 -7.37
N GLY A 471 -0.56 9.10 -6.53
CA GLY A 471 0.84 8.94 -6.97
C GLY A 471 1.32 10.21 -7.72
N ASP A 472 2.05 10.02 -8.82
CA ASP A 472 2.44 11.12 -9.71
C ASP A 472 1.31 11.61 -10.66
N CYS A 473 0.08 11.06 -10.55
CA CYS A 473 -1.04 11.33 -11.44
C CYS A 473 -0.70 11.12 -12.94
N ALA A 474 0.03 10.03 -13.21
CA ALA A 474 0.56 9.75 -14.54
C ALA A 474 -0.51 9.17 -15.49
N TYR A 475 -0.47 9.59 -16.76
CA TYR A 475 -1.44 9.21 -17.79
C TYR A 475 -1.58 7.68 -17.94
N ASN A 476 -2.80 7.15 -17.83
CA ASN A 476 -3.11 5.74 -17.96
C ASN A 476 -2.30 4.85 -16.99
N ALA A 477 -1.88 5.35 -15.83
CA ALA A 477 -1.05 4.62 -14.87
C ALA A 477 -1.79 3.49 -14.12
N HIS A 478 -3.11 3.59 -13.97
CA HIS A 478 -3.91 2.70 -13.12
C HIS A 478 -3.46 2.70 -11.65
N PHE A 479 -3.19 3.88 -11.07
CA PHE A 479 -2.87 4.02 -9.65
C PHE A 479 -4.02 3.51 -8.77
N GLY A 480 -3.73 2.56 -7.88
CA GLY A 480 -4.75 1.91 -7.05
C GLY A 480 -5.30 0.60 -7.63
N GLU A 481 -4.71 0.05 -8.69
CA GLU A 481 -5.07 -1.28 -9.21
C GLU A 481 -4.77 -2.40 -8.19
N SER A 482 -3.72 -2.22 -7.37
CA SER A 482 -3.47 -3.03 -6.18
C SER A 482 -3.08 -2.15 -4.99
N ILE A 483 -3.42 -2.59 -3.79
CA ILE A 483 -3.08 -1.96 -2.51
C ILE A 483 -2.73 -3.09 -1.53
N ALA A 484 -1.65 -2.96 -0.77
CA ALA A 484 -1.27 -3.91 0.28
C ALA A 484 -0.70 -3.18 1.49
N SER A 485 -1.07 -3.61 2.69
CA SER A 485 -0.34 -3.24 3.91
C SER A 485 1.01 -3.94 3.94
N LEU A 486 2.01 -3.26 4.48
CA LEU A 486 3.39 -3.71 4.57
C LEU A 486 3.78 -4.10 6.00
N ASP A 487 2.91 -3.88 6.98
CA ASP A 487 3.25 -3.70 8.41
C ASP A 487 4.16 -2.46 8.60
N ASP A 488 4.68 -2.28 9.81
CA ASP A 488 5.63 -1.22 10.22
C ASP A 488 6.98 -1.40 9.48
N LEU A 489 7.14 -0.75 8.31
CA LEU A 489 8.26 -1.00 7.38
C LEU A 489 9.51 -0.17 7.69
N ASP A 490 9.39 1.01 8.29
CA ASP A 490 10.55 1.79 8.76
C ASP A 490 10.76 1.76 10.29
N ASP A 491 9.98 0.97 11.02
CA ASP A 491 10.05 0.80 12.49
C ASP A 491 9.78 2.13 13.21
N ASP A 492 8.69 2.82 12.83
CA ASP A 492 8.25 4.11 13.39
C ASP A 492 7.12 4.04 14.39
N GLY A 493 6.31 3.00 14.32
CA GLY A 493 5.14 2.85 15.16
C GLY A 493 3.81 2.90 14.39
N PHE A 494 3.82 3.06 13.07
CA PHE A 494 2.62 3.09 12.23
C PHE A 494 2.76 2.09 11.05
N PRO A 495 1.71 1.29 10.74
CA PRO A 495 1.72 0.37 9.61
C PRO A 495 1.68 1.07 8.23
N ASP A 496 2.57 0.67 7.34
CA ASP A 496 2.73 1.26 6.02
C ASP A 496 1.89 0.58 4.93
N VAL A 497 1.76 1.25 3.78
CA VAL A 497 1.06 0.73 2.60
C VAL A 497 1.84 0.91 1.30
N ALA A 498 1.72 -0.09 0.42
CA ALA A 498 2.14 -0.03 -0.97
C ALA A 498 0.92 0.06 -1.90
N ILE A 499 0.99 0.96 -2.89
CA ILE A 499 -0.04 1.14 -3.93
C ILE A 499 0.59 0.89 -5.31
N GLY A 500 -0.02 0.02 -6.09
CA GLY A 500 0.41 -0.33 -7.44
C GLY A 500 -0.19 0.58 -8.53
N ALA A 501 0.63 0.88 -9.53
CA ALA A 501 0.28 1.57 -10.78
C ALA A 501 0.88 0.80 -11.98
N PRO A 502 0.34 -0.38 -12.33
CA PRO A 502 1.02 -1.33 -13.21
C PRO A 502 1.11 -0.92 -14.68
N LYS A 503 0.29 0.05 -15.14
CA LYS A 503 0.32 0.52 -16.53
C LYS A 503 1.24 1.72 -16.76
N GLU A 504 1.78 2.29 -15.68
CA GLU A 504 2.69 3.44 -15.72
C GLU A 504 3.97 3.15 -16.53
N ASP A 505 4.64 4.21 -17.02
CA ASP A 505 5.87 4.12 -17.82
C ASP A 505 5.76 3.15 -19.04
N ASP A 506 4.63 3.22 -19.77
CA ASP A 506 4.28 2.32 -20.90
C ASP A 506 4.28 0.84 -20.51
N PHE A 507 3.40 0.50 -19.56
CA PHE A 507 3.25 -0.84 -18.97
C PHE A 507 4.50 -1.40 -18.28
N ALA A 508 5.55 -0.61 -18.03
CA ALA A 508 6.63 -1.03 -17.15
C ALA A 508 6.11 -1.23 -15.71
N GLY A 509 5.27 -0.30 -15.26
CA GLY A 509 4.59 -0.31 -13.97
C GLY A 509 5.43 0.26 -12.82
N ALA A 510 4.74 0.79 -11.82
CA ALA A 510 5.33 1.34 -10.61
C ALA A 510 4.60 0.87 -9.34
N VAL A 511 5.30 0.96 -8.20
CA VAL A 511 4.73 0.84 -6.85
C VAL A 511 5.15 2.08 -6.04
N TYR A 512 4.22 2.64 -5.29
CA TYR A 512 4.41 3.78 -4.41
C TYR A 512 4.27 3.33 -2.96
N ILE A 513 5.19 3.75 -2.08
CA ILE A 513 5.16 3.48 -0.64
C ILE A 513 4.71 4.74 0.08
N TYR A 514 3.70 4.61 0.95
CA TYR A 514 3.19 5.68 1.81
C TYR A 514 3.27 5.25 3.26
N HIS A 515 3.77 6.15 4.13
CA HIS A 515 3.88 5.88 5.56
C HIS A 515 2.59 6.22 6.30
N GLY A 516 2.27 5.40 7.32
CA GLY A 516 1.29 5.78 8.34
C GLY A 516 1.80 6.94 9.20
N ASP A 517 0.89 7.60 9.92
CA ASP A 517 1.24 8.46 11.06
C ASP A 517 0.09 8.59 12.07
N ALA A 518 0.32 9.25 13.20
CA ALA A 518 -0.70 9.49 14.22
C ALA A 518 -1.92 10.33 13.76
N SER A 519 -1.94 10.83 12.51
CA SER A 519 -3.07 11.50 11.88
C SER A 519 -3.80 10.62 10.85
N GLY A 520 -3.26 9.46 10.51
CA GLY A 520 -3.71 8.57 9.44
C GLY A 520 -2.55 8.21 8.53
N ILE A 521 -2.40 8.93 7.40
CA ILE A 521 -1.39 8.62 6.38
C ILE A 521 -0.69 9.88 5.88
N VAL A 522 0.62 9.80 5.65
CA VAL A 522 1.39 10.89 5.06
C VAL A 522 0.93 11.12 3.61
N PRO A 523 0.43 12.31 3.21
CA PRO A 523 -0.18 12.51 1.89
C PRO A 523 0.78 12.39 0.69
N GLN A 524 2.09 12.47 0.94
CA GLN A 524 3.15 12.30 -0.04
C GLN A 524 3.84 10.95 0.15
N TYR A 525 4.04 10.21 -0.94
CA TYR A 525 4.77 8.94 -0.90
C TYR A 525 6.23 9.16 -0.48
N SER A 526 6.81 8.23 0.27
CA SER A 526 8.23 8.27 0.65
C SER A 526 9.13 7.68 -0.43
N MET A 527 8.65 6.65 -1.15
CA MET A 527 9.42 5.94 -2.16
C MET A 527 8.57 5.59 -3.40
N LYS A 528 9.17 5.71 -4.59
CA LYS A 528 8.61 5.25 -5.86
C LYS A 528 9.51 4.21 -6.52
N LEU A 529 9.00 2.98 -6.60
CA LEU A 529 9.64 1.81 -7.18
C LEU A 529 9.16 1.63 -8.64
N SER A 530 9.87 2.21 -9.61
CA SER A 530 9.58 1.99 -11.04
C SER A 530 10.17 0.65 -11.49
N GLY A 531 9.34 -0.24 -12.05
CA GLY A 531 9.74 -1.54 -12.56
C GLY A 531 10.86 -1.44 -13.60
N ARG A 532 10.83 -0.39 -14.44
CA ARG A 532 11.87 -0.11 -15.45
C ARG A 532 13.25 0.17 -14.84
N LYS A 533 13.31 0.77 -13.64
CA LYS A 533 14.58 1.01 -12.91
C LYS A 533 15.11 -0.27 -12.28
N ILE A 534 14.23 -1.16 -11.80
CA ILE A 534 14.59 -2.44 -11.17
C ILE A 534 15.09 -3.43 -12.24
N ASN A 535 14.35 -3.60 -13.33
CA ASN A 535 14.75 -4.41 -14.49
C ASN A 535 13.91 -4.00 -15.72
N PRO A 536 14.52 -3.54 -16.83
CA PRO A 536 13.79 -3.03 -18.01
C PRO A 536 12.93 -4.07 -18.75
N VAL A 537 13.04 -5.36 -18.41
CA VAL A 537 12.19 -6.44 -18.93
C VAL A 537 10.83 -6.51 -18.23
N LEU A 538 10.71 -6.00 -16.99
CA LEU A 538 9.47 -6.08 -16.20
C LEU A 538 8.30 -5.36 -16.89
N ARG A 539 7.12 -5.98 -16.87
CA ARG A 539 5.86 -5.41 -17.36
C ARG A 539 4.69 -5.72 -16.43
N MET A 540 3.80 -4.74 -16.26
CA MET A 540 2.73 -4.73 -15.25
C MET A 540 3.27 -4.89 -13.81
N PHE A 541 4.43 -4.30 -13.51
CA PHE A 541 5.00 -4.29 -12.16
C PHE A 541 4.08 -3.51 -11.21
N GLY A 542 3.58 -4.17 -10.16
CA GLY A 542 2.58 -3.60 -9.25
C GLY A 542 1.15 -4.08 -9.49
N GLN A 543 0.92 -5.08 -10.36
CA GLN A 543 -0.40 -5.71 -10.51
C GLN A 543 -0.85 -6.47 -9.25
N SER A 544 0.11 -6.99 -8.48
CA SER A 544 -0.11 -7.63 -7.19
C SER A 544 1.08 -7.34 -6.26
N ILE A 545 0.80 -7.17 -4.98
CA ILE A 545 1.77 -6.81 -3.93
C ILE A 545 1.44 -7.60 -2.67
N SER A 546 2.46 -8.01 -1.90
CA SER A 546 2.30 -8.55 -0.54
C SER A 546 3.53 -8.19 0.30
N GLY A 547 3.31 -7.56 1.46
CA GLY A 547 4.33 -7.25 2.47
C GLY A 547 4.10 -8.00 3.78
N GLY A 548 4.52 -7.39 4.90
CA GLY A 548 4.24 -7.88 6.27
C GLY A 548 4.97 -9.16 6.68
N ILE A 549 6.07 -9.52 6.00
CA ILE A 549 6.84 -10.73 6.29
C ILE A 549 8.34 -10.45 6.12
N ASP A 550 9.10 -10.53 7.21
CA ASP A 550 10.56 -10.66 7.21
C ASP A 550 10.98 -11.97 6.48
N MET A 551 11.61 -11.84 5.31
CA MET A 551 12.03 -12.95 4.43
C MET A 551 13.54 -13.19 4.43
N ASP A 552 14.36 -12.28 4.97
CA ASP A 552 15.83 -12.42 5.01
C ASP A 552 16.43 -12.62 6.42
N GLY A 553 15.70 -12.28 7.49
CA GLY A 553 16.11 -12.39 8.89
C GLY A 553 16.52 -11.07 9.55
N ASN A 554 16.45 -9.92 8.86
CA ASN A 554 16.82 -8.61 9.42
C ASN A 554 15.78 -8.00 10.38
N GLY A 555 14.58 -8.59 10.47
CA GLY A 555 13.52 -8.19 11.40
C GLY A 555 12.67 -6.98 10.98
N TYR A 556 12.83 -6.49 9.75
CA TYR A 556 11.90 -5.59 9.06
C TYR A 556 11.06 -6.40 8.05
N PRO A 557 9.83 -5.98 7.70
CA PRO A 557 9.01 -6.70 6.73
C PRO A 557 9.52 -6.48 5.30
N ASP A 558 9.67 -7.56 4.53
CA ASP A 558 10.04 -7.48 3.11
C ASP A 558 8.80 -7.40 2.20
N VAL A 559 9.00 -6.87 0.98
CA VAL A 559 7.91 -6.61 0.02
C VAL A 559 8.06 -7.46 -1.24
N THR A 560 6.99 -8.15 -1.65
CA THR A 560 6.94 -8.89 -2.91
C THR A 560 6.00 -8.23 -3.90
N VAL A 561 6.42 -8.13 -5.18
CA VAL A 561 5.68 -7.45 -6.25
C VAL A 561 5.62 -8.32 -7.50
N GLY A 562 4.41 -8.53 -8.04
CA GLY A 562 4.17 -9.24 -9.29
C GLY A 562 4.27 -8.35 -10.53
N ALA A 563 4.80 -8.91 -11.63
CA ALA A 563 4.93 -8.29 -12.95
C ALA A 563 4.48 -9.29 -14.04
N PHE A 564 3.17 -9.54 -14.09
CA PHE A 564 2.60 -10.72 -14.78
C PHE A 564 2.77 -10.70 -16.31
N MET A 565 2.85 -9.53 -16.95
CA MET A 565 3.11 -9.44 -18.40
C MET A 565 4.57 -9.77 -18.78
N SER A 566 5.42 -9.97 -17.78
CA SER A 566 6.80 -10.45 -17.90
C SER A 566 7.02 -11.79 -17.18
N ASP A 567 5.94 -12.51 -16.82
CA ASP A 567 5.94 -13.79 -16.09
C ASP A 567 6.86 -13.80 -14.85
N SER A 568 7.00 -12.63 -14.19
CA SER A 568 8.03 -12.37 -13.18
C SER A 568 7.46 -11.93 -11.83
N VAL A 569 8.21 -12.20 -10.77
CA VAL A 569 8.01 -11.68 -9.42
C VAL A 569 9.32 -11.09 -8.90
N VAL A 570 9.23 -10.02 -8.12
CA VAL A 570 10.37 -9.37 -7.46
C VAL A 570 10.19 -9.47 -5.96
N LEU A 571 11.25 -9.86 -5.24
CA LEU A 571 11.38 -9.66 -3.79
C LEU A 571 12.27 -8.43 -3.58
N LEU A 572 11.72 -7.42 -2.91
CA LEU A 572 12.42 -6.24 -2.44
C LEU A 572 12.62 -6.41 -0.94
N ARG A 573 13.86 -6.25 -0.48
CA ARG A 573 14.21 -6.41 0.93
C ARG A 573 14.28 -5.07 1.61
N ALA A 574 13.77 -5.00 2.84
CA ALA A 574 13.94 -3.84 3.70
C ALA A 574 15.43 -3.64 4.07
N ARG A 575 15.76 -2.45 4.57
CA ARG A 575 17.09 -2.11 5.08
C ARG A 575 16.91 -1.60 6.53
N PRO A 576 17.72 -2.03 7.50
CA PRO A 576 17.61 -1.53 8.88
C PRO A 576 17.67 -0.01 8.97
N VAL A 577 16.74 0.57 9.72
CA VAL A 577 16.59 2.02 9.89
C VAL A 577 17.33 2.48 11.13
N ILE A 578 18.12 3.54 10.96
CA ILE A 578 18.90 4.15 12.04
C ILE A 578 18.21 5.45 12.46
N THR A 579 17.74 5.53 13.70
CA THR A 579 17.22 6.76 14.28
C THR A 579 18.32 7.44 15.08
N LEU A 580 18.67 8.65 14.67
CA LEU A 580 19.69 9.49 15.30
C LEU A 580 19.01 10.64 16.06
N ASP A 581 19.07 10.59 17.39
CA ASP A 581 18.74 11.71 18.26
C ASP A 581 19.88 12.72 18.22
N VAL A 582 19.56 13.98 17.96
CA VAL A 582 20.53 15.08 18.07
C VAL A 582 19.96 16.20 18.93
N SER A 583 20.71 16.60 19.95
CA SER A 583 20.39 17.74 20.82
C SER A 583 21.51 18.78 20.75
N ILE A 584 21.17 20.01 20.36
CA ILE A 584 22.13 21.12 20.28
C ILE A 584 21.82 22.13 21.39
N PHE A 585 22.73 22.22 22.36
CA PHE A 585 22.66 23.14 23.48
C PHE A 585 23.43 24.43 23.18
N LEU A 586 22.77 25.56 23.41
CA LEU A 586 23.26 26.92 23.19
C LEU A 586 22.93 27.79 24.42
N PRO A 587 23.76 28.80 24.76
CA PRO A 587 23.42 29.74 25.82
C PRO A 587 22.21 30.60 25.42
N GLY A 588 21.29 30.83 26.37
CA GLY A 588 20.03 31.58 26.11
C GLY A 588 20.23 33.06 25.77
N SER A 589 21.40 33.63 26.07
CA SER A 589 21.82 34.96 25.65
C SER A 589 23.36 35.05 25.64
N ILE A 590 23.90 36.06 24.94
CA ILE A 590 25.33 36.34 24.87
C ILE A 590 25.53 37.78 25.36
N ASN A 591 26.36 37.97 26.39
CA ASN A 591 26.59 39.30 26.94
C ASN A 591 27.69 40.05 26.17
N ILE A 592 27.30 40.72 25.08
CA ILE A 592 28.22 41.39 24.15
C ILE A 592 29.09 42.51 24.74
N THR A 593 28.89 42.90 26.01
CA THR A 593 29.71 43.91 26.71
C THR A 593 30.79 43.31 27.61
N ALA A 594 30.84 41.98 27.77
CA ALA A 594 31.81 41.29 28.60
C ALA A 594 32.44 40.12 27.81
N PRO A 595 33.52 40.37 27.03
CA PRO A 595 34.19 39.30 26.29
C PRO A 595 34.72 38.23 27.26
N GLN A 596 34.44 36.96 26.95
CA GLN A 596 34.76 35.81 27.81
C GLN A 596 35.84 34.89 27.21
N CYS A 597 36.26 35.14 25.97
CA CYS A 597 37.30 34.38 25.29
C CYS A 597 38.36 35.30 24.69
N HIS A 598 39.49 34.73 24.28
CA HIS A 598 40.56 35.41 23.58
C HIS A 598 40.79 34.73 22.23
N ASP A 599 40.85 35.52 21.15
CA ASP A 599 41.35 35.07 19.85
C ASP A 599 42.73 35.73 19.65
N GLY A 600 43.78 34.94 19.82
CA GLY A 600 45.15 35.44 19.99
C GLY A 600 45.26 36.42 21.16
N GLN A 601 45.49 37.70 20.86
CA GLN A 601 45.56 38.78 21.87
C GLN A 601 44.24 39.58 22.01
N GLN A 602 43.26 39.36 21.13
CA GLN A 602 42.02 40.14 21.13
C GLN A 602 40.97 39.50 22.03
N ALA A 603 40.46 40.26 23.00
CA ALA A 603 39.36 39.81 23.87
C ALA A 603 38.04 39.86 23.09
N VAL A 604 37.43 38.70 22.87
CA VAL A 604 36.26 38.52 21.98
C VAL A 604 35.07 37.94 22.73
N ASN A 605 33.87 38.28 22.24
CA ASN A 605 32.65 37.64 22.69
C ASN A 605 32.56 36.23 22.08
N CYS A 606 32.18 35.24 22.90
CA CYS A 606 32.08 33.84 22.49
C CYS A 606 30.80 33.19 23.02
N LEU A 607 30.49 32.02 22.49
CA LEU A 607 29.39 31.16 22.92
C LEU A 607 29.81 29.69 22.87
N ASN A 608 29.47 28.94 23.91
CA ASN A 608 29.75 27.50 23.97
C ASN A 608 28.58 26.75 23.33
N ILE A 609 28.86 25.96 22.29
CA ILE A 609 27.92 25.02 21.68
C ILE A 609 28.24 23.63 22.22
N THR A 610 27.21 22.87 22.61
CA THR A 610 27.36 21.43 22.81
C THR A 610 26.40 20.70 21.89
N ALA A 611 26.91 19.82 21.03
CA ALA A 611 26.12 18.94 20.19
C ALA A 611 26.24 17.52 20.72
N CYS A 612 25.13 16.93 21.18
CA CYS A 612 25.05 15.56 21.65
C CYS A 612 24.30 14.70 20.63
N PHE A 613 24.84 13.52 20.38
CA PHE A 613 24.38 12.56 19.38
C PHE A 613 24.18 11.20 20.05
N ARG A 614 23.04 10.56 19.81
CA ARG A 614 22.76 9.19 20.25
C ARG A 614 21.99 8.48 19.14
N PHE A 615 22.40 7.29 18.74
CA PHE A 615 21.62 6.50 17.77
C PHE A 615 21.02 5.25 18.39
N HIS A 616 19.90 4.84 17.83
CA HIS A 616 19.19 3.61 18.16
C HIS A 616 18.50 3.06 16.91
N GLY A 617 18.04 1.81 16.99
CA GLY A 617 17.40 1.11 15.89
C GLY A 617 17.34 -0.39 16.16
N LYS A 618 16.56 -1.10 15.36
CA LYS A 618 16.29 -2.53 15.45
C LYS A 618 17.25 -3.29 14.53
N HIS A 619 17.96 -4.28 15.06
CA HIS A 619 19.01 -5.04 14.35
C HIS A 619 20.06 -4.18 13.59
N VAL A 620 20.32 -2.96 14.07
CA VAL A 620 21.37 -2.09 13.52
C VAL A 620 22.77 -2.52 14.00
N PRO A 621 23.85 -2.11 13.30
CA PRO A 621 25.22 -2.32 13.79
C PRO A 621 25.46 -1.69 15.16
N GLY A 622 26.33 -2.31 15.97
CA GLY A 622 26.67 -1.82 17.32
C GLY A 622 27.46 -0.51 17.35
N GLU A 623 28.13 -0.17 16.24
CA GLU A 623 28.85 1.10 16.04
C GLU A 623 28.52 1.68 14.65
N ILE A 624 28.45 3.01 14.52
CA ILE A 624 28.27 3.70 13.22
C ILE A 624 29.17 4.94 13.07
N GLY A 625 29.56 5.23 11.83
CA GLY A 625 30.29 6.44 11.45
C GLY A 625 29.38 7.58 10.98
N LEU A 626 29.36 8.67 11.74
CA LEU A 626 28.65 9.89 11.41
C LEU A 626 29.63 10.99 10.95
N ASN A 627 29.46 11.50 9.72
CA ASN A 627 30.05 12.77 9.32
C ASN A 627 28.99 13.87 9.43
N TYR A 628 29.31 14.98 10.09
CA TYR A 628 28.39 16.12 10.24
C TYR A 628 29.10 17.46 10.14
N VAL A 629 28.34 18.49 9.78
CA VAL A 629 28.84 19.83 9.43
C VAL A 629 28.03 20.90 10.15
N LEU A 630 28.56 21.35 11.30
CA LEU A 630 27.99 22.41 12.11
C LEU A 630 28.26 23.78 11.46
N THR A 631 27.23 24.48 11.01
CA THR A 631 27.36 25.78 10.31
C THR A 631 26.83 26.93 11.15
N ALA A 632 27.59 28.03 11.22
CA ALA A 632 27.22 29.23 11.98
C ALA A 632 26.47 30.28 11.13
N ASP A 633 25.53 30.98 11.77
CA ASP A 633 24.75 32.11 11.26
C ASP A 633 24.07 31.85 9.89
N VAL A 634 23.43 30.69 9.77
CA VAL A 634 22.98 30.09 8.50
C VAL A 634 21.96 30.95 7.78
N ALA A 635 20.98 31.50 8.51
CA ALA A 635 19.96 32.40 7.97
C ALA A 635 20.51 33.75 7.43
N LYS A 636 21.80 34.04 7.66
CA LYS A 636 22.57 35.09 6.96
C LYS A 636 23.32 34.56 5.76
N LYS A 637 24.01 33.42 5.91
CA LYS A 637 24.75 32.73 4.82
C LYS A 637 23.85 32.48 3.60
N GLU A 638 22.61 32.02 3.83
CA GLU A 638 21.58 31.81 2.80
C GLU A 638 21.12 33.11 2.11
N LYS A 639 21.24 34.26 2.78
CA LYS A 639 20.88 35.59 2.26
C LYS A 639 22.08 36.34 1.67
N GLY A 640 23.20 35.63 1.43
CA GLY A 640 24.45 36.22 0.94
C GLY A 640 25.11 37.21 1.91
N GLN A 641 24.70 37.23 3.19
CA GLN A 641 25.23 38.15 4.19
C GLN A 641 26.41 37.53 4.94
N LEU A 642 27.37 38.39 5.32
CA LEU A 642 28.51 37.98 6.16
C LEU A 642 28.01 37.38 7.49
N PRO A 643 28.48 36.17 7.87
CA PRO A 643 28.12 35.54 9.14
C PRO A 643 28.77 36.30 10.31
N ARG A 644 27.96 36.53 11.35
CA ARG A 644 28.33 37.23 12.59
C ARG A 644 29.18 36.37 13.52
N VAL A 645 29.10 35.06 13.36
CA VAL A 645 29.73 34.05 14.20
C VAL A 645 30.66 33.19 13.34
N TYR A 646 31.80 32.79 13.91
CA TYR A 646 32.80 31.94 13.28
C TYR A 646 33.38 30.97 14.31
N PHE A 647 33.91 29.86 13.83
CA PHE A 647 34.73 28.93 14.61
C PHE A 647 36.20 29.22 14.32
N VAL A 648 37.08 28.84 15.25
CA VAL A 648 38.53 28.87 15.04
C VAL A 648 39.01 27.42 14.95
N LEU A 649 39.54 27.02 13.79
CA LEU A 649 40.05 25.68 13.51
C LEU A 649 41.52 25.79 13.12
N LEU A 650 42.41 25.20 13.93
CA LEU A 650 43.87 25.20 13.69
C LEU A 650 44.50 26.60 13.49
N GLY A 651 43.83 27.66 13.95
CA GLY A 651 44.24 29.07 13.78
C GLY A 651 43.54 29.82 12.65
N GLU A 652 42.72 29.15 11.82
CA GLU A 652 41.94 29.78 10.75
C GLU A 652 40.48 30.05 11.17
N THR A 653 39.90 31.13 10.65
CA THR A 653 38.49 31.50 10.93
C THR A 653 37.54 30.81 9.95
N ALA A 654 36.70 29.89 10.44
CA ALA A 654 35.81 29.07 9.63
C ALA A 654 34.32 29.41 9.89
N GLY A 655 33.52 29.48 8.82
CA GLY A 655 32.06 29.64 8.94
C GLY A 655 31.30 28.34 9.24
N GLN A 656 32.00 27.21 9.30
CA GLN A 656 31.48 25.87 9.53
C GLN A 656 32.58 24.94 10.08
N VAL A 657 32.22 23.98 10.92
CA VAL A 657 33.07 22.86 11.36
C VAL A 657 32.59 21.60 10.68
N SER A 658 33.49 20.71 10.27
CA SER A 658 33.17 19.37 9.76
C SER A 658 33.93 18.35 10.59
N GLU A 659 33.23 17.40 11.21
CA GLU A 659 33.84 16.36 12.05
C GLU A 659 33.32 14.96 11.70
N LYS A 660 34.13 13.97 12.08
CA LYS A 660 33.78 12.55 12.06
C LYS A 660 33.64 12.04 13.48
N LEU A 661 32.56 11.33 13.74
CA LEU A 661 32.27 10.73 15.04
C LEU A 661 31.92 9.26 14.83
N GLN A 662 32.63 8.37 15.52
CA GLN A 662 32.11 7.03 15.75
C GLN A 662 31.15 7.11 16.93
N LEU A 663 30.00 6.44 16.83
CA LEU A 663 28.99 6.34 17.86
C LEU A 663 28.78 4.86 18.22
N THR A 664 28.56 4.56 19.51
CA THR A 664 28.09 3.25 20.00
C THR A 664 26.57 3.23 20.13
N HIS A 665 25.95 2.06 19.91
CA HIS A 665 24.49 1.92 19.97
C HIS A 665 23.93 2.26 21.37
N MET A 666 22.90 3.11 21.39
CA MET A 666 22.25 3.68 22.59
C MET A 666 23.13 4.57 23.50
N GLU A 667 24.44 4.70 23.26
CA GLU A 667 25.29 5.64 23.98
C GLU A 667 25.15 7.07 23.45
N GLU A 668 25.14 8.06 24.35
CA GLU A 668 25.15 9.49 23.98
C GLU A 668 26.58 10.02 23.98
N MET A 669 27.00 10.61 22.86
CA MET A 669 28.30 11.25 22.72
C MET A 669 28.14 12.73 22.42
N CYS A 670 28.73 13.57 23.27
CA CYS A 670 28.70 15.02 23.14
C CYS A 670 30.04 15.58 22.63
N ARG A 671 29.96 16.57 21.74
CA ARG A 671 31.09 17.41 21.31
C ARG A 671 30.85 18.86 21.71
N HIS A 672 31.89 19.51 22.21
CA HIS A 672 31.85 20.90 22.68
C HIS A 672 32.66 21.79 21.74
N TYR A 673 32.08 22.93 21.34
CA TYR A 673 32.71 23.92 20.48
C TYR A 673 32.63 25.31 21.12
N VAL A 674 33.66 26.12 20.90
CA VAL A 674 33.61 27.56 21.17
C VAL A 674 33.45 28.29 19.84
N ALA A 675 32.40 29.09 19.71
CA ALA A 675 32.17 29.93 18.55
C ALA A 675 32.31 31.41 18.93
N HIS A 676 33.07 32.15 18.13
CA HIS A 676 33.43 33.55 18.37
C HIS A 676 32.52 34.48 17.57
N VAL A 677 32.20 35.65 18.14
CA VAL A 677 31.40 36.70 17.53
C VAL A 677 32.33 37.77 16.94
N LYS A 678 32.04 38.26 15.73
CA LYS A 678 32.85 39.29 15.07
C LYS A 678 32.59 40.67 15.68
N ASP A 679 33.68 41.40 15.93
CA ASP A 679 33.64 42.82 16.31
C ASP A 679 33.15 43.72 15.17
N GLY A 680 32.79 44.97 15.51
CA GLY A 680 32.24 45.95 14.57
C GLY A 680 30.74 45.79 14.28
N MET A 681 30.05 44.89 14.99
CA MET A 681 28.63 44.58 14.84
C MET A 681 27.72 45.83 15.00
N PRO A 682 26.98 46.29 13.96
CA PRO A 682 26.13 47.47 14.06
C PRO A 682 24.97 47.25 15.05
N ARG A 683 24.68 48.24 15.91
CA ARG A 683 23.58 48.14 16.91
C ARG A 683 22.22 47.81 16.29
N ARG A 684 21.94 48.22 15.04
CA ARG A 684 20.71 47.86 14.30
C ARG A 684 20.64 46.37 13.91
N SER A 685 21.75 45.66 13.87
CA SER A 685 21.83 44.24 13.51
C SER A 685 21.83 43.30 14.73
N GLY A 686 22.00 43.83 15.94
CA GLY A 686 22.09 43.05 17.19
C GLY A 686 20.79 42.36 17.61
N ALA A 687 19.64 42.76 17.05
CA ALA A 687 18.32 42.24 17.40
C ALA A 687 17.90 40.98 16.61
N GLY A 688 18.86 40.19 16.10
CA GLY A 688 18.59 38.98 15.30
C GLY A 688 19.09 37.71 15.99
N ILE A 689 18.24 36.68 16.06
CA ILE A 689 18.59 35.34 16.54
C ILE A 689 19.81 34.79 15.75
N ILE A 690 20.72 34.08 16.41
CA ILE A 690 21.82 33.37 15.76
C ILE A 690 21.30 31.98 15.38
N HIS A 691 21.37 31.64 14.09
CA HIS A 691 20.93 30.35 13.57
C HIS A 691 22.14 29.44 13.39
N VAL A 692 22.12 28.29 14.04
CA VAL A 692 23.11 27.21 13.85
C VAL A 692 22.39 26.08 13.12
N SER A 693 22.99 25.54 12.06
CA SER A 693 22.45 24.38 11.33
C SER A 693 23.40 23.22 11.41
N ASP A 694 22.86 22.04 11.14
CA ASP A 694 23.62 20.82 10.99
C ASP A 694 23.35 20.24 9.59
N GLN A 695 24.42 19.89 8.88
CA GLN A 695 24.39 19.20 7.59
C GLN A 695 25.06 17.84 7.75
N ARG A 696 24.34 16.76 7.46
CA ARG A 696 24.77 15.39 7.81
C ARG A 696 24.97 14.51 6.59
N GLN A 697 25.94 13.62 6.71
CA GLN A 697 26.18 12.52 5.78
C GLN A 697 26.62 11.29 6.56
N ALA A 698 25.67 10.39 6.83
CA ALA A 698 25.95 9.11 7.48
C ALA A 698 26.73 8.21 6.51
N GLY A 699 27.77 7.53 7.01
CA GLY A 699 28.63 6.66 6.20
C GLY A 699 28.76 5.27 6.82
N TYR A 700 28.32 4.24 6.08
CA TYR A 700 28.44 2.85 6.50
C TYR A 700 29.89 2.34 6.39
N PHE A 701 30.74 2.71 7.36
CA PHE A 701 32.10 2.19 7.49
C PHE A 701 32.12 0.83 8.21
N LEU A 702 31.60 -0.22 7.57
CA LEU A 702 31.92 -1.58 7.96
C LEU A 702 33.38 -1.88 7.59
N SER A 703 34.18 -2.32 8.56
CA SER A 703 35.62 -2.57 8.39
C SER A 703 35.98 -3.79 7.53
N SER A 704 35.00 -4.42 6.87
CA SER A 704 35.20 -5.68 6.12
C SER A 704 34.17 -5.98 5.01
N SER A 705 33.81 -5.02 4.14
CA SER A 705 33.33 -5.37 2.79
C SER A 705 33.49 -4.24 1.76
N PRO A 706 33.98 -4.49 0.53
CA PRO A 706 34.29 -3.45 -0.46
C PRO A 706 33.18 -3.25 -1.53
N GLU A 707 31.95 -2.91 -1.13
CA GLU A 707 30.84 -2.68 -2.09
C GLU A 707 29.91 -1.51 -1.69
N GLY A 708 29.96 -0.41 -2.46
CA GLY A 708 28.88 0.59 -2.59
C GLY A 708 28.69 1.64 -1.49
N GLU A 709 29.36 2.80 -1.59
CA GLU A 709 28.97 3.99 -0.81
C GLU A 709 27.62 4.58 -1.27
N SER A 710 26.51 4.18 -0.65
CA SER A 710 25.21 4.85 -0.83
C SER A 710 25.16 6.14 0.01
N GLN A 711 25.50 7.29 -0.60
CA GLN A 711 25.58 8.58 0.09
C GLN A 711 24.20 9.23 0.28
N LEU A 712 23.77 9.45 1.54
CA LEU A 712 22.58 10.23 1.89
C LEU A 712 23.00 11.55 2.56
N ALA A 713 22.55 12.69 2.04
CA ALA A 713 22.94 14.03 2.52
C ALA A 713 21.71 14.84 2.99
N ALA A 714 21.65 15.14 4.29
CA ALA A 714 20.55 15.90 4.90
C ALA A 714 20.93 17.36 5.21
N LYS A 715 20.00 18.28 4.96
CA LYS A 715 20.11 19.72 5.25
C LYS A 715 18.96 20.14 6.17
N LEU A 716 19.26 20.56 7.41
CA LEU A 716 18.26 21.19 8.29
C LEU A 716 18.83 22.40 9.04
N GLY A 717 18.20 23.56 8.81
CA GLY A 717 18.45 24.79 9.56
C GLY A 717 17.63 24.83 10.84
N VAL A 718 18.29 24.81 12.00
CA VAL A 718 17.59 24.95 13.29
C VAL A 718 17.34 26.44 13.57
N ALA A 719 16.08 26.78 13.83
CA ALA A 719 15.70 28.09 14.33
C ALA A 719 15.76 28.09 15.86
N ALA A 720 16.72 28.82 16.44
CA ALA A 720 16.96 28.78 17.87
C ALA A 720 15.82 29.42 18.69
N ASN A 721 15.04 28.56 19.32
CA ASN A 721 14.42 28.78 20.63
C ASN A 721 14.75 27.57 21.52
N HIS A 722 14.58 27.69 22.83
CA HIS A 722 15.13 26.76 23.83
C HIS A 722 14.82 25.27 23.56
N PHE A 723 15.85 24.42 23.74
CA PHE A 723 15.82 22.96 23.64
C PHE A 723 15.30 22.40 22.30
N ALA A 724 16.12 22.53 21.26
CA ALA A 724 15.99 21.72 20.05
C ALA A 724 16.64 20.35 20.24
N THR A 725 15.92 19.44 20.91
CA THR A 725 16.11 18.00 20.69
C THR A 725 15.31 17.63 19.45
N THR A 726 15.91 16.91 18.51
CA THR A 726 15.21 16.41 17.33
C THR A 726 15.75 15.04 16.95
N SER A 727 14.86 14.06 16.87
CA SER A 727 15.16 12.71 16.41
C SER A 727 15.00 12.65 14.89
N PHE A 728 15.93 11.99 14.20
CA PHE A 728 15.97 11.92 12.75
C PHE A 728 16.12 10.47 12.29
N ARG A 729 15.16 10.00 11.49
CA ARG A 729 15.24 8.71 10.80
C ARG A 729 16.14 8.84 9.58
N LEU A 730 17.22 8.08 9.55
CA LEU A 730 18.08 7.92 8.37
C LEU A 730 17.56 6.76 7.55
N LEU A 731 16.50 7.01 6.77
CA LEU A 731 16.02 6.07 5.75
C LEU A 731 17.12 5.89 4.68
N PRO A 732 17.70 4.69 4.52
CA PRO A 732 18.62 4.43 3.43
C PRO A 732 17.86 4.26 2.10
N PRO A 733 18.51 4.52 0.94
CA PRO A 733 17.89 4.40 -0.38
C PRO A 733 17.85 2.96 -0.92
#